data_AF-A0A8D8Q0F1-F1
#
_entry.id   AF-A0A8D8Q0F1-F1
#
_cell.length_a   1.000
_cell.length_b   1.000
_cell.length_c   1.000
_cell.angle_alpha   90.00
_cell.angle_beta   90.00
_cell.angle_gamma   90.00
#
_symmetry.space_group_name_H-M   'P 1'
#
loop_
_entity.id
_entity.type
_entity.pdbx_description
1 polymer ?
#
loop_
_entity_poly.entity_id
_entity_poly.type
_entity_poly.pdbx_seq_one_letter_code
_entity_poly.pdbx_strand_id
1 'polypeptide(L)'
;MSNCPKPTPPYLLLEPEVGEQFLYHWKTFPIVIPNPALAAINNGPSDSYSGNDGSCTLARKSAKVINVKDLFVPPSFDELDAVAVDSKGETKRLTRKQLDSLRERGEFEVPSLNFPGQHHKWRLSEFLQKGRDRTRDSLLDDLSFGLRFLVVTAKARILSHFFSVLKSVHSLVDGLLKLLDILVGIPSLQAHNLDARVHEERCRHLVAELVTSPDDEDSSQHLTSFVRKQLKRLHTEKLELTNEILLSKLSIPYQFITPNGQKLDLRLFNRDLMKKALPHLVLILEKETRGWFLHFREKLINRLKCEKMPDEEIEKAVNQAVMKEYLTRVYNSIQNNEELQALGEGIPQLLIDQAQSIVLMYRAIDTVRAKLTRTKDLLCARIKYSHAILSRIGAWLREQLRQTEARFIDENKWSGHEEAIALCTGHGLHQTLYFLQRDLTFMREREPVLLKELRKVKTPTRTFQWPTQIWFPQNWVVKRNFQGQSENIPTVFSSTATSITTPRSDPNQPVFLVEKEVIRSSSTRWPLWRWINYTHRTWSWAWNIMFFFGIFIPWCSPLGIRALVCIEPFYSHFELSQVNGTLFPRKFSLTPTLCSRLLHLCRHISKSRTYFETKPDTGFIGKGLTRHVNRVWNYLIKGVLGCLVLTLVFPVACILTTIVCLLLALTAVIWVPLVTLALHLGMALVYDLDCPDPGSRNRYCVILEALLVNIFLQGLVQPVLALLIACCFCPLACILCVSVGLVRYWLRLVWDTGMFYGLIKKRGRVPACDSFIVKRIAGPGLASNYFFQVRPEQALAAFEAKLELDELLAYQHQTESRVLQPQKDFAQFVEACFGPFSATLAKNGPYKELEKEAETLMASLHEKLDRRKRELMPGLSPSLRSKVKLTTIELKIAIQQAALMLERFYPSHVFARMGPDKEEELWELKGLARNDWAGLAGLIYADIFSLDFLTPLDDSDTKFKLEPDSSIDLSRFTEMVRGAGGLDLLGPIYAPRGNIQVNSPYLEVAAFNPRSNIRPDKNCWSSKNHNPSHRVGGGVPGSGLNSGGVDPSPDPSSDRRGGAGGGERRPVITCWRPWKRNTIPYSGEKLLIPLPLPHPARIAVTIYNRDTDDVIDLDSELTQQVLRAIEETCTDCQGEMNKYLEDNSMDSVESQSSIASSSTFNWRQGEWNSATRRKLRSTNVVRVDLASPEDVTLDTDSSRVVFSTYGTTV
;
A
#
# COMPACT_ATOMS: atom_id res chain seq x y z
N MET A 1 -28.97 30.09 -36.56
CA MET A 1 -30.07 29.84 -37.51
C MET A 1 -30.26 28.34 -37.59
N SER A 2 -31.15 27.74 -36.81
CA SER A 2 -32.63 27.77 -36.91
C SER A 2 -33.16 27.01 -38.14
N ASN A 3 -33.83 25.90 -37.83
CA ASN A 3 -34.94 25.27 -38.53
C ASN A 3 -34.75 24.85 -39.99
N CYS A 4 -34.54 23.54 -40.18
CA CYS A 4 -35.20 22.81 -41.25
C CYS A 4 -36.12 21.73 -40.63
N PRO A 5 -37.38 21.61 -41.08
CA PRO A 5 -38.37 20.71 -40.50
C PRO A 5 -38.09 19.26 -40.91
N LYS A 6 -38.13 18.35 -39.94
CA LYS A 6 -38.18 16.90 -40.21
C LYS A 6 -39.60 16.55 -40.70
N PRO A 7 -39.74 15.74 -41.75
CA PRO A 7 -41.03 15.26 -42.20
C PRO A 7 -41.63 14.30 -41.16
N THR A 8 -42.86 14.56 -40.74
CA THR A 8 -43.69 13.59 -40.01
C THR A 8 -44.00 12.39 -40.93
N PRO A 9 -43.71 11.15 -40.53
CA PRO A 9 -44.19 9.97 -41.24
C PRO A 9 -45.72 9.83 -41.04
N PRO A 10 -46.44 9.21 -42.00
CA PRO A 10 -47.89 9.09 -41.93
C PRO A 10 -48.28 8.10 -40.83
N TYR A 11 -49.15 8.53 -39.91
CA TYR A 11 -49.82 7.62 -38.97
C TYR A 11 -50.87 6.81 -39.75
N LEU A 12 -50.60 5.53 -39.97
CA LEU A 12 -51.65 4.55 -40.29
C LEU A 12 -52.45 4.29 -39.01
N LEU A 13 -53.61 4.94 -38.87
CA LEU A 13 -54.63 4.55 -37.90
C LEU A 13 -55.25 3.24 -38.39
N LEU A 14 -54.84 2.12 -37.78
CA LEU A 14 -55.61 0.88 -37.87
C LEU A 14 -56.95 1.10 -37.18
N GLU A 15 -58.05 0.72 -37.84
CA GLU A 15 -59.36 0.65 -37.21
C GLU A 15 -59.29 -0.24 -35.96
N PRO A 16 -59.83 0.21 -34.82
CA PRO A 16 -59.74 -0.51 -33.54
C PRO A 16 -60.34 -1.94 -33.58
N GLU A 17 -61.26 -2.21 -34.51
CA GLU A 17 -62.01 -3.47 -34.60
C GLU A 17 -61.15 -4.70 -34.92
N VAL A 18 -60.04 -4.55 -35.65
CA VAL A 18 -59.16 -5.69 -36.01
C VAL A 18 -58.18 -6.04 -34.87
N GLY A 19 -57.78 -5.04 -34.08
CA GLY A 19 -56.92 -5.24 -32.91
C GLY A 19 -57.67 -5.86 -31.72
N GLU A 20 -58.95 -5.53 -31.55
CA GLU A 20 -59.81 -6.09 -30.50
C GLU A 20 -60.07 -7.60 -30.66
N GLN A 21 -60.01 -8.16 -31.87
CA GLN A 21 -60.17 -9.60 -32.10
C GLN A 21 -59.00 -10.45 -31.57
N PHE A 22 -57.82 -9.85 -31.36
CA PHE A 22 -56.62 -10.54 -30.84
C PHE A 22 -56.25 -10.13 -29.40
N LEU A 23 -56.86 -9.06 -28.86
CA LEU A 23 -56.68 -8.63 -27.47
C LEU A 23 -57.55 -9.49 -26.54
N TYR A 24 -56.93 -10.33 -25.72
CA TYR A 24 -57.62 -11.06 -24.66
C TYR A 24 -57.24 -10.52 -23.28
N HIS A 25 -58.26 -10.27 -22.45
CA HIS A 25 -58.13 -9.80 -21.08
C HIS A 25 -58.37 -10.93 -20.08
N TRP A 26 -57.82 -10.83 -18.88
CA TRP A 26 -58.09 -11.81 -17.83
C TRP A 26 -59.46 -11.52 -17.20
N LYS A 27 -60.53 -12.16 -17.69
CA LYS A 27 -61.89 -12.00 -17.10
C LYS A 27 -61.91 -12.22 -15.58
N THR A 28 -61.17 -13.22 -15.11
CA THR A 28 -60.85 -13.47 -13.69
C THR A 28 -59.51 -14.19 -13.63
N PHE A 29 -58.48 -13.61 -13.00
CA PHE A 29 -57.19 -14.27 -12.76
C PHE A 29 -57.10 -14.75 -11.29
N PRO A 30 -57.22 -16.06 -11.02
CA PRO A 30 -57.22 -16.57 -9.65
C PRO A 30 -55.80 -16.57 -9.06
N ILE A 31 -55.49 -15.58 -8.22
CA ILE A 31 -54.27 -15.57 -7.40
C ILE A 31 -54.49 -16.48 -6.18
N VAL A 32 -54.12 -17.75 -6.34
CA VAL A 32 -54.16 -18.79 -5.30
C VAL A 32 -52.73 -19.16 -4.92
N ILE A 33 -52.32 -18.73 -3.72
CA ILE A 33 -51.00 -19.08 -3.16
C ILE A 33 -50.94 -20.61 -2.96
N PRO A 34 -49.82 -21.27 -3.30
CA PRO A 34 -49.58 -22.66 -2.95
C PRO A 34 -49.90 -22.94 -1.47
N ASN A 35 -50.60 -24.04 -1.18
CA ASN A 35 -50.86 -24.43 0.20
C ASN A 35 -49.53 -24.78 0.91
N PRO A 36 -49.43 -24.57 2.24
CA PRO A 36 -48.24 -24.90 3.00
C PRO A 36 -47.80 -26.35 2.75
N ALA A 37 -46.51 -26.51 2.51
CA ALA A 37 -45.88 -27.52 1.67
C ALA A 37 -46.21 -28.99 1.98
N LEU A 38 -46.70 -29.33 3.17
CA LEU A 38 -46.86 -30.74 3.57
C LEU A 38 -48.24 -31.12 4.16
N ALA A 39 -49.23 -30.21 4.15
CA ALA A 39 -50.63 -30.60 4.43
C ALA A 39 -51.26 -31.44 3.29
N ALA A 40 -50.67 -31.41 2.09
CA ALA A 40 -51.17 -32.11 0.90
C ALA A 40 -50.61 -33.53 0.71
N ILE A 41 -49.53 -33.91 1.40
CA ILE A 41 -48.79 -35.16 1.11
C ILE A 41 -49.32 -36.38 1.88
N ASN A 42 -50.28 -36.21 2.80
CA ASN A 42 -50.85 -37.30 3.61
C ASN A 42 -52.26 -37.79 3.24
N ASN A 43 -52.84 -37.35 2.12
CA ASN A 43 -53.99 -38.05 1.53
C ASN A 43 -53.45 -39.08 0.52
N GLY A 44 -53.09 -40.27 1.00
CA GLY A 44 -52.80 -41.42 0.13
C GLY A 44 -54.05 -41.85 -0.67
N PRO A 45 -53.87 -42.58 -1.78
CA PRO A 45 -54.98 -43.07 -2.58
C PRO A 45 -55.70 -44.21 -1.82
N SER A 46 -56.93 -43.97 -1.38
CA SER A 46 -57.85 -45.04 -1.03
C SER A 46 -58.78 -45.29 -2.21
N ASP A 47 -58.67 -46.48 -2.78
CA ASP A 47 -59.48 -46.99 -3.88
C ASP A 47 -61.00 -46.91 -3.62
N SER A 48 -61.70 -46.57 -4.71
CA SER A 48 -63.09 -46.86 -5.09
C SER A 48 -64.02 -47.57 -4.08
N TYR A 49 -65.20 -47.00 -3.83
CA TYR A 49 -66.51 -47.50 -4.31
C TYR A 49 -67.69 -46.72 -3.70
N SER A 50 -68.70 -46.50 -4.54
CA SER A 50 -70.12 -46.24 -4.22
C SER A 50 -70.50 -44.88 -3.62
N GLY A 51 -71.20 -44.09 -4.43
CA GLY A 51 -71.97 -42.93 -3.96
C GLY A 51 -73.19 -43.32 -3.12
N ASN A 52 -73.66 -42.35 -2.33
CA ASN A 52 -75.08 -42.02 -2.26
C ASN A 52 -75.24 -40.62 -1.66
N ASP A 53 -76.25 -39.90 -2.15
CA ASP A 53 -76.65 -38.56 -1.76
C ASP A 53 -76.95 -38.40 -0.25
N GLY A 54 -76.79 -37.17 0.23
CA GLY A 54 -77.58 -36.65 1.35
C GLY A 54 -76.81 -36.19 2.58
N SER A 55 -76.48 -34.89 2.59
CA SER A 55 -76.44 -33.99 3.75
C SER A 55 -75.84 -34.52 5.07
N CYS A 56 -74.59 -34.17 5.35
CA CYS A 56 -74.07 -34.05 6.72
C CYS A 56 -73.12 -32.85 6.82
N THR A 57 -73.46 -31.93 7.71
CA THR A 57 -72.72 -30.72 8.05
C THR A 57 -71.37 -31.05 8.70
N LEU A 58 -70.31 -30.57 8.05
CA LEU A 58 -68.90 -30.71 8.41
C LEU A 58 -68.53 -29.96 9.70
N ALA A 59 -68.01 -30.69 10.69
CA ALA A 59 -67.05 -30.18 11.66
C ALA A 59 -65.63 -30.52 11.18
N ARG A 60 -65.02 -29.65 10.35
CA ARG A 60 -63.58 -29.69 10.03
C ARG A 60 -62.81 -28.97 11.14
N LYS A 61 -62.13 -29.72 12.02
CA LYS A 61 -61.06 -29.17 12.87
C LYS A 61 -59.90 -28.76 11.96
N SER A 62 -59.66 -27.46 11.82
CA SER A 62 -58.49 -26.92 11.13
C SER A 62 -57.23 -27.20 11.96
N ALA A 63 -56.21 -27.78 11.32
CA ALA A 63 -54.86 -27.81 11.87
C ALA A 63 -54.38 -26.35 12.03
N LYS A 64 -54.02 -25.95 13.25
CA LYS A 64 -53.40 -24.64 13.52
C LYS A 64 -52.08 -24.56 12.75
N VAL A 65 -51.93 -23.52 11.94
CA VAL A 65 -50.69 -23.20 11.22
C VAL A 65 -49.59 -22.88 12.26
N ILE A 66 -48.43 -23.53 12.15
CA ILE A 66 -47.26 -23.27 13.01
C ILE A 66 -46.75 -21.85 12.70
N ASN A 67 -46.64 -21.00 13.73
CA ASN A 67 -45.99 -19.70 13.60
C ASN A 67 -44.48 -19.87 13.84
N VAL A 68 -43.66 -19.68 12.80
CA VAL A 68 -42.20 -19.95 12.83
C VAL A 68 -41.46 -19.08 13.86
N LYS A 69 -42.04 -17.93 14.24
CA LYS A 69 -41.47 -17.03 15.25
C LYS A 69 -41.37 -17.63 16.65
N ASP A 70 -42.24 -18.58 16.98
CA ASP A 70 -42.34 -19.15 18.33
C ASP A 70 -41.45 -20.40 18.51
N LEU A 71 -40.71 -20.79 17.46
CA LEU A 71 -39.87 -21.99 17.42
C LEU A 71 -38.57 -21.88 18.25
N PHE A 72 -38.13 -20.65 18.54
CA PHE A 72 -36.82 -20.35 19.11
C PHE A 72 -36.93 -19.39 20.31
N VAL A 73 -37.18 -19.92 21.51
CA VAL A 73 -37.27 -19.11 22.74
C VAL A 73 -35.92 -19.12 23.47
N PRO A 74 -35.21 -17.98 23.59
CA PRO A 74 -33.93 -17.93 24.28
C PRO A 74 -34.08 -18.07 25.80
N PRO A 75 -33.22 -18.86 26.47
CA PRO A 75 -33.23 -18.96 27.93
C PRO A 75 -32.82 -17.63 28.58
N SER A 76 -33.41 -17.31 29.73
CA SER A 76 -33.02 -16.12 30.47
C SER A 76 -31.66 -16.33 31.16
N PHE A 77 -30.76 -15.36 30.96
CA PHE A 77 -29.48 -15.28 31.67
C PHE A 77 -29.61 -14.64 33.06
N ASP A 78 -30.81 -14.15 33.38
CA ASP A 78 -31.17 -13.52 34.65
C ASP A 78 -31.51 -14.56 35.73
N GLU A 79 -30.53 -15.43 36.05
CA GLU A 79 -30.66 -16.47 37.08
C GLU A 79 -30.10 -16.07 38.45
N LEU A 80 -29.33 -14.98 38.50
CA LEU A 80 -28.50 -14.67 39.66
C LEU A 80 -29.31 -14.39 40.94
N ASP A 81 -30.49 -13.80 40.80
CA ASP A 81 -31.43 -13.58 41.90
C ASP A 81 -31.92 -14.92 42.49
N ALA A 82 -32.12 -15.94 41.64
CA ALA A 82 -32.50 -17.27 42.09
C ALA A 82 -31.31 -18.05 42.69
N VAL A 83 -30.10 -17.89 42.14
CA VAL A 83 -28.87 -18.55 42.64
C VAL A 83 -28.47 -18.05 44.03
N ALA A 84 -28.75 -16.79 44.34
CA ALA A 84 -28.39 -16.15 45.61
C ALA A 84 -29.32 -16.53 46.77
N VAL A 85 -30.48 -17.13 46.50
CA VAL A 85 -31.57 -17.37 47.47
C VAL A 85 -31.75 -18.88 47.74
N ASP A 86 -32.03 -19.25 48.98
CA ASP A 86 -32.32 -20.62 49.42
C ASP A 86 -33.83 -20.93 49.27
N SER A 87 -34.22 -22.20 49.37
CA SER A 87 -35.61 -22.71 49.31
C SER A 87 -36.61 -22.03 50.26
N LYS A 88 -36.14 -21.28 51.25
CA LYS A 88 -36.93 -20.50 52.22
C LYS A 88 -37.02 -19.00 51.92
N GLY A 89 -36.43 -18.52 50.81
CA GLY A 89 -36.41 -17.11 50.43
C GLY A 89 -35.27 -16.28 51.04
N GLU A 90 -34.35 -16.88 51.81
CA GLU A 90 -33.20 -16.17 52.42
C GLU A 90 -31.91 -16.30 51.61
N THR A 91 -30.99 -15.32 51.72
CA THR A 91 -29.72 -15.34 50.96
C THR A 91 -28.70 -16.36 51.49
N LYS A 92 -28.12 -17.15 50.57
CA LYS A 92 -27.23 -18.29 50.87
C LYS A 92 -25.86 -17.86 51.45
N ARG A 93 -25.41 -18.53 52.52
CA ARG A 93 -24.06 -18.32 53.12
C ARG A 93 -22.96 -19.02 52.32
N LEU A 94 -21.73 -18.48 52.38
CA LEU A 94 -20.57 -19.06 51.70
C LEU A 94 -20.10 -20.38 52.34
N THR A 95 -19.66 -21.32 51.51
CA THR A 95 -19.14 -22.65 51.91
C THR A 95 -17.69 -22.55 52.39
N ARG A 96 -17.23 -23.51 53.23
CA ARG A 96 -15.82 -23.56 53.69
C ARG A 96 -14.80 -23.52 52.55
N LYS A 97 -14.99 -24.30 51.48
CA LYS A 97 -14.14 -24.29 50.28
C LYS A 97 -14.09 -22.92 49.58
N GLN A 98 -15.21 -22.19 49.53
CA GLN A 98 -15.27 -20.85 48.95
C GLN A 98 -14.53 -19.83 49.83
N LEU A 99 -14.64 -19.95 51.15
CA LEU A 99 -13.93 -19.09 52.12
C LEU A 99 -12.40 -19.31 52.07
N ASP A 100 -11.94 -20.54 51.87
CA ASP A 100 -10.50 -20.83 51.73
C ASP A 100 -9.96 -20.26 50.42
N SER A 101 -10.69 -20.42 49.31
CA SER A 101 -10.34 -19.83 48.00
C SER A 101 -10.29 -18.28 48.05
N LEU A 102 -11.24 -17.66 48.77
CA LEU A 102 -11.24 -16.21 49.03
C LEU A 102 -9.99 -15.76 49.78
N ARG A 103 -9.51 -16.56 50.74
CA ARG A 103 -8.32 -16.23 51.53
C ARG A 103 -7.04 -16.30 50.69
N GLU A 104 -6.94 -17.29 49.81
CA GLU A 104 -5.76 -17.48 48.97
C GLU A 104 -5.72 -16.50 47.80
N ARG A 105 -6.83 -16.31 47.08
CA ARG A 105 -6.87 -15.61 45.79
C ARG A 105 -7.80 -14.40 45.73
N GLY A 106 -8.65 -14.18 46.74
CA GLY A 106 -9.68 -13.14 46.73
C GLY A 106 -10.86 -13.44 45.80
N GLU A 107 -11.02 -14.71 45.42
CA GLU A 107 -12.00 -15.19 44.43
C GLU A 107 -12.75 -16.41 44.96
N PHE A 108 -13.99 -16.62 44.52
CA PHE A 108 -14.78 -17.83 44.80
C PHE A 108 -15.70 -18.20 43.65
N GLU A 109 -16.14 -19.45 43.62
CA GLU A 109 -16.95 -20.02 42.54
C GLU A 109 -18.30 -20.51 43.07
N VAL A 110 -19.38 -20.23 42.33
CA VAL A 110 -20.78 -20.55 42.69
C VAL A 110 -21.42 -21.32 41.52
N PRO A 111 -22.05 -22.49 41.74
CA PRO A 111 -22.72 -23.24 40.67
C PRO A 111 -23.95 -22.48 40.11
N SER A 112 -24.16 -22.56 38.81
CA SER A 112 -25.34 -22.05 38.10
C SER A 112 -26.57 -22.98 38.28
N LEU A 113 -27.79 -22.41 38.20
CA LEU A 113 -29.06 -23.16 38.30
C LEU A 113 -29.63 -23.50 36.92
N ASN A 114 -29.64 -22.52 36.00
CA ASN A 114 -30.09 -22.70 34.62
C ASN A 114 -29.08 -23.50 33.80
N PHE A 115 -27.80 -23.54 34.20
CA PHE A 115 -26.71 -24.15 33.44
C PHE A 115 -25.88 -25.16 34.28
N PRO A 116 -26.26 -26.46 34.28
CA PRO A 116 -25.59 -27.48 35.09
C PRO A 116 -24.13 -27.69 34.66
N GLY A 117 -23.21 -27.76 35.64
CA GLY A 117 -21.77 -27.96 35.41
C GLY A 117 -20.95 -26.67 35.22
N GLN A 118 -21.59 -25.51 35.10
CA GLN A 118 -20.90 -24.21 35.04
C GLN A 118 -20.88 -23.50 36.40
N HIS A 119 -19.83 -22.71 36.63
CA HIS A 119 -19.66 -21.91 37.84
C HIS A 119 -19.51 -20.42 37.52
N HIS A 120 -20.22 -19.58 38.26
CA HIS A 120 -19.98 -18.14 38.34
C HIS A 120 -18.78 -17.88 39.26
N LYS A 121 -17.72 -17.31 38.71
CA LYS A 121 -16.53 -16.91 39.43
C LYS A 121 -16.60 -15.44 39.81
N TRP A 122 -16.57 -15.19 41.12
CA TRP A 122 -16.70 -13.88 41.73
C TRP A 122 -15.37 -13.45 42.34
N ARG A 123 -15.02 -12.18 42.17
CA ARG A 123 -13.86 -11.55 42.79
C ARG A 123 -14.33 -10.47 43.75
N LEU A 124 -13.79 -10.50 44.96
CA LEU A 124 -13.98 -9.42 45.91
C LEU A 124 -13.24 -8.18 45.46
N SER A 125 -13.79 -7.02 45.79
CA SER A 125 -13.12 -5.76 45.58
C SER A 125 -11.79 -5.76 46.32
N GLU A 126 -10.80 -5.11 45.72
CA GLU A 126 -9.51 -4.94 46.38
C GLU A 126 -9.65 -4.10 47.65
N PHE A 127 -10.77 -3.41 47.90
CA PHE A 127 -11.04 -2.83 49.21
C PHE A 127 -11.31 -3.90 50.27
N LEU A 128 -12.09 -4.93 49.95
CA LEU A 128 -12.52 -5.93 50.94
C LEU A 128 -11.44 -7.00 51.21
N GLN A 129 -10.98 -7.70 50.17
CA GLN A 129 -9.96 -8.75 50.29
C GLN A 129 -9.29 -9.03 48.95
N LYS A 130 -7.95 -9.02 48.90
CA LYS A 130 -7.17 -9.21 47.67
C LYS A 130 -6.65 -10.64 47.52
N GLY A 131 -6.40 -11.31 48.64
CA GLY A 131 -5.89 -12.69 48.68
C GLY A 131 -4.37 -12.75 48.86
N ARG A 132 -3.90 -13.79 49.54
CA ARG A 132 -2.48 -13.95 49.92
C ARG A 132 -1.53 -14.05 48.72
N ASP A 133 -1.89 -14.84 47.71
CA ASP A 133 -1.02 -15.08 46.55
C ASP A 133 -0.88 -13.82 45.69
N ARG A 134 -2.00 -13.14 45.42
CA ARG A 134 -2.00 -11.88 44.65
C ARG A 134 -1.33 -10.73 45.39
N THR A 135 -1.38 -10.74 46.72
CA THR A 135 -0.65 -9.77 47.56
C THR A 135 0.85 -10.05 47.52
N ARG A 136 1.27 -11.33 47.52
CA ARG A 136 2.66 -11.72 47.29
C ARG A 136 3.15 -11.35 45.89
N ASP A 137 2.33 -11.55 44.85
CA ASP A 137 2.67 -11.12 43.49
C ASP A 137 2.84 -9.61 43.38
N SER A 138 1.96 -8.83 44.03
CA SER A 138 2.09 -7.37 44.08
C SER A 138 3.39 -6.93 44.76
N LEU A 139 3.82 -7.63 45.82
CA LEU A 139 5.12 -7.39 46.45
C LEU A 139 6.28 -7.71 45.51
N LEU A 140 6.23 -8.84 44.78
CA LEU A 140 7.26 -9.19 43.81
C LEU A 140 7.32 -8.17 42.66
N ASP A 141 6.18 -7.62 42.25
CA ASP A 141 6.12 -6.55 41.26
C ASP A 141 6.72 -5.24 41.79
N ASP A 142 6.41 -4.84 43.03
CA ASP A 142 7.01 -3.67 43.70
C ASP A 142 8.54 -3.84 43.87
N LEU A 143 9.01 -5.02 44.28
CA LEU A 143 10.44 -5.35 44.38
C LEU A 143 11.12 -5.30 43.00
N SER A 144 10.48 -5.85 41.97
CA SER A 144 10.99 -5.78 40.60
C SER A 144 11.06 -4.34 40.09
N PHE A 145 10.08 -3.50 40.44
CA PHE A 145 10.04 -2.09 40.08
C PHE A 145 11.15 -1.30 40.79
N GLY A 146 11.41 -1.56 42.08
CA GLY A 146 12.56 -1.00 42.79
C GLY A 146 13.89 -1.41 42.16
N LEU A 147 14.08 -2.71 41.94
CA LEU A 147 15.31 -3.27 41.37
C LEU A 147 15.59 -2.79 39.93
N ARG A 148 14.55 -2.45 39.17
CA ARG A 148 14.67 -1.84 37.84
C ARG A 148 15.50 -0.55 37.87
N PHE A 149 15.42 0.24 38.94
CA PHE A 149 16.19 1.48 39.04
C PHE A 149 17.70 1.22 39.11
N LEU A 150 18.11 0.17 39.81
CA LEU A 150 19.51 -0.20 39.93
C LEU A 150 20.03 -0.89 38.66
N VAL A 151 19.35 -1.95 38.22
CA VAL A 151 19.87 -2.84 37.17
C VAL A 151 19.74 -2.23 35.77
N VAL A 152 18.67 -1.47 35.52
CA VAL A 152 18.38 -0.91 34.19
C VAL A 152 18.72 0.57 34.13
N THR A 153 18.12 1.40 34.99
CA THR A 153 18.26 2.86 34.81
C THR A 153 19.63 3.37 35.23
N ALA A 154 20.20 2.94 36.36
CA ALA A 154 21.53 3.38 36.77
C ALA A 154 22.60 2.95 35.76
N LYS A 155 22.58 1.68 35.31
CA LYS A 155 23.46 1.20 34.23
C LYS A 155 23.29 2.01 32.94
N ALA A 156 22.05 2.33 32.56
CA ALA A 156 21.78 3.14 31.36
C ALA A 156 22.34 4.56 31.47
N ARG A 157 22.34 5.19 32.65
CA ARG A 157 22.97 6.50 32.86
C ARG A 157 24.49 6.49 32.71
N ILE A 158 25.14 5.33 32.80
CA ILE A 158 26.58 5.21 32.58
C ILE A 158 26.87 4.93 31.09
N LEU A 159 26.24 3.89 30.52
CA LEU A 159 26.67 3.30 29.23
C LEU A 159 25.69 3.48 28.06
N SER A 160 24.50 4.06 28.26
CA SER A 160 23.49 4.14 27.19
C SER A 160 23.87 5.10 26.06
N HIS A 161 23.23 4.94 24.90
CA HIS A 161 23.26 5.88 23.78
C HIS A 161 22.56 7.23 24.04
N PHE A 162 21.70 7.31 25.06
CA PHE A 162 20.87 8.49 25.35
C PHE A 162 20.97 8.85 26.83
N PHE A 163 21.29 10.13 27.10
CA PHE A 163 21.45 10.71 28.44
C PHE A 163 22.32 9.81 29.35
N SER A 164 23.62 9.83 29.08
CA SER A 164 24.62 9.03 29.79
C SER A 164 25.97 9.71 29.85
N VAL A 165 26.87 9.19 30.70
CA VAL A 165 28.28 9.63 30.77
C VAL A 165 29.03 9.29 29.48
N LEU A 166 28.80 8.12 28.90
CA LEU A 166 29.46 7.78 27.64
C LEU A 166 29.04 8.73 26.50
N LYS A 167 27.74 9.06 26.43
CA LYS A 167 27.23 9.98 25.41
C LYS A 167 27.73 11.42 25.64
N SER A 168 27.96 11.86 26.89
CA SER A 168 28.48 13.20 27.15
C SER A 168 29.90 13.38 26.62
N VAL A 169 30.75 12.36 26.77
CA VAL A 169 32.11 12.37 26.20
C VAL A 169 32.06 12.52 24.68
N HIS A 170 31.22 11.71 24.01
CA HIS A 170 31.03 11.83 22.56
C HIS A 170 30.49 13.22 22.15
N SER A 171 29.46 13.73 22.83
CA SER A 171 28.90 15.05 22.53
C SER A 171 29.88 16.20 22.77
N LEU A 172 30.77 16.08 23.77
CA LEU A 172 31.82 17.07 24.04
C LEU A 172 32.86 17.09 22.91
N VAL A 173 33.33 15.92 22.46
CA VAL A 173 34.23 15.80 21.31
C VAL A 173 33.57 16.35 20.04
N ASP A 174 32.31 15.98 19.79
CA ASP A 174 31.55 16.49 18.64
C ASP A 174 31.38 18.01 18.70
N GLY A 175 31.14 18.58 19.89
CA GLY A 175 31.04 20.02 20.10
C GLY A 175 32.35 20.76 19.84
N LEU A 176 33.48 20.24 20.33
CA LEU A 176 34.80 20.80 20.07
C LEU A 176 35.16 20.74 18.57
N LEU A 177 34.89 19.61 17.91
CA LEU A 177 35.11 19.45 16.48
C LEU A 177 34.24 20.40 15.67
N LYS A 178 32.98 20.64 16.06
CA LYS A 178 32.12 21.65 15.41
C LYS A 178 32.68 23.07 15.55
N LEU A 179 33.16 23.46 16.72
CA LEU A 179 33.77 24.79 16.91
C LEU A 179 35.03 24.96 16.06
N LEU A 180 35.89 23.95 16.04
CA LEU A 180 37.08 23.94 15.21
C LEU A 180 36.74 23.96 13.71
N ASP A 181 35.68 23.25 13.29
CA ASP A 181 35.17 23.27 11.92
C ASP A 181 34.61 24.64 11.51
N ILE A 182 33.98 25.38 12.41
CA ILE A 182 33.48 26.73 12.10
C ILE A 182 34.64 27.73 11.97
N LEU A 183 35.64 27.64 12.83
CA LEU A 183 36.76 28.60 12.87
C LEU A 183 37.81 28.34 11.77
N VAL A 184 38.14 27.07 11.54
CA VAL A 184 39.19 26.65 10.60
C VAL A 184 38.58 26.06 9.33
N GLY A 185 37.46 25.35 9.40
CA GLY A 185 36.99 24.50 8.29
C GLY A 185 37.78 23.21 8.26
N ILE A 186 37.34 22.21 9.03
CA ILE A 186 37.94 20.88 9.06
C ILE A 186 37.61 20.18 7.74
N PRO A 187 38.56 19.43 7.14
CA PRO A 187 38.28 18.63 5.96
C PRO A 187 37.06 17.72 6.16
N SER A 188 36.02 17.96 5.37
CA SER A 188 34.84 17.10 5.33
C SER A 188 34.94 16.23 4.09
N LEU A 189 35.20 14.95 4.31
CA LEU A 189 35.28 13.95 3.26
C LEU A 189 34.33 12.81 3.55
N GLN A 190 33.66 12.31 2.51
CA GLN A 190 32.75 11.19 2.60
C GLN A 190 33.08 10.17 1.51
N ALA A 191 32.99 8.88 1.84
CA ALA A 191 32.99 7.84 0.82
C ALA A 191 31.56 7.82 0.24
N HIS A 192 31.36 8.54 -0.87
CA HIS A 192 30.05 8.58 -1.53
C HIS A 192 29.73 7.19 -2.08
N ASN A 193 28.45 6.79 -2.00
CA ASN A 193 27.95 5.57 -2.64
C ASN A 193 28.66 4.27 -2.20
N LEU A 194 29.14 4.17 -0.95
CA LEU A 194 29.84 2.98 -0.47
C LEU A 194 29.03 1.69 -0.70
N ASP A 195 27.77 1.66 -0.32
CA ASP A 195 26.91 0.47 -0.49
C ASP A 195 26.65 0.16 -1.97
N ALA A 196 26.54 1.18 -2.82
CA ALA A 196 26.34 0.99 -4.25
C ALA A 196 27.62 0.48 -4.94
N ARG A 197 28.80 0.97 -4.53
CA ARG A 197 30.11 0.48 -5.01
C ARG A 197 30.38 -0.96 -4.53
N VAL A 198 30.06 -1.28 -3.27
CA VAL A 198 30.15 -2.66 -2.77
C VAL A 198 29.21 -3.58 -3.53
N HIS A 199 27.99 -3.12 -3.83
CA HIS A 199 27.03 -3.88 -4.63
C HIS A 199 27.51 -4.09 -6.07
N GLU A 200 28.07 -3.06 -6.70
CA GLU A 200 28.65 -3.14 -8.04
C GLU A 200 29.82 -4.15 -8.11
N GLU A 201 30.74 -4.08 -7.16
CA GLU A 201 31.84 -5.05 -7.03
C GLU A 201 31.35 -6.46 -6.69
N ARG A 202 30.28 -6.60 -5.90
CA ARG A 202 29.61 -7.88 -5.65
C ARG A 202 29.10 -8.48 -6.95
N CYS A 203 28.34 -7.71 -7.74
CA CYS A 203 27.83 -8.14 -9.05
C CYS A 203 28.98 -8.54 -9.99
N ARG A 204 30.05 -7.74 -10.04
CA ARG A 204 31.25 -8.02 -10.85
C ARG A 204 31.93 -9.31 -10.40
N HIS A 205 32.07 -9.54 -9.10
CA HIS A 205 32.70 -10.74 -8.57
C HIS A 205 31.91 -12.02 -8.92
N LEU A 206 30.57 -11.96 -8.89
CA LEU A 206 29.72 -13.11 -9.22
C LEU A 206 29.97 -13.64 -10.63
N VAL A 207 30.34 -12.77 -11.58
CA VAL A 207 30.48 -13.13 -13.00
C VAL A 207 31.92 -13.11 -13.51
N ALA A 208 32.89 -12.72 -12.68
CA ALA A 208 34.29 -12.50 -13.09
C ALA A 208 34.99 -13.73 -13.73
N GLU A 209 34.58 -14.94 -13.37
CA GLU A 209 35.16 -16.20 -13.85
C GLU A 209 34.40 -16.82 -15.02
N LEU A 210 33.31 -16.19 -15.48
CA LEU A 210 32.54 -16.71 -16.60
C LEU A 210 33.30 -16.55 -17.92
N VAL A 211 33.04 -17.46 -18.84
CA VAL A 211 33.51 -17.43 -20.23
C VAL A 211 32.27 -17.50 -21.13
N THR A 212 32.33 -16.87 -22.29
CA THR A 212 31.24 -16.95 -23.27
C THR A 212 31.14 -18.38 -23.82
N SER A 213 29.92 -18.87 -24.04
CA SER A 213 29.71 -20.16 -24.74
C SER A 213 30.27 -20.05 -26.17
N PRO A 214 30.88 -21.11 -26.74
CA PRO A 214 31.37 -21.09 -28.13
C PRO A 214 30.25 -20.74 -29.12
N ASP A 215 29.00 -21.10 -28.81
CA ASP A 215 27.83 -20.80 -29.64
C ASP A 215 27.46 -19.30 -29.66
N ASP A 216 27.87 -18.55 -28.63
CA ASP A 216 27.52 -17.13 -28.40
C ASP A 216 28.73 -16.19 -28.52
N GLU A 217 29.91 -16.69 -28.90
CA GLU A 217 31.14 -15.89 -29.04
C GLU A 217 30.98 -14.77 -30.06
N ASP A 218 30.42 -15.07 -31.23
CA ASP A 218 30.15 -14.08 -32.27
C ASP A 218 29.20 -13.00 -31.75
N SER A 219 28.11 -13.38 -31.08
CA SER A 219 27.16 -12.44 -30.48
C SER A 219 27.82 -11.52 -29.45
N SER A 220 28.74 -12.04 -28.64
CA SER A 220 29.52 -11.26 -27.66
C SER A 220 30.47 -10.26 -28.33
N GLN A 221 31.15 -10.67 -29.40
CA GLN A 221 32.03 -9.77 -30.18
C GLN A 221 31.23 -8.68 -30.90
N HIS A 222 30.07 -9.02 -31.47
CA HIS A 222 29.16 -8.06 -32.08
C HIS A 222 28.61 -7.06 -31.05
N LEU A 223 28.25 -7.53 -29.85
CA LEU A 223 27.78 -6.67 -28.76
C LEU A 223 28.86 -5.69 -28.29
N THR A 224 30.06 -6.18 -28.02
CA THR A 224 31.17 -5.37 -27.49
C THR A 224 31.68 -4.36 -28.52
N SER A 225 31.78 -4.77 -29.79
CA SER A 225 32.08 -3.86 -30.91
C SER A 225 30.99 -2.81 -31.12
N PHE A 226 29.71 -3.18 -30.97
CA PHE A 226 28.59 -2.23 -31.00
C PHE A 226 28.67 -1.24 -29.83
N VAL A 227 28.85 -1.71 -28.59
CA VAL A 227 29.00 -0.84 -27.40
C VAL A 227 30.17 0.11 -27.60
N ARG A 228 31.31 -0.36 -28.09
CA ARG A 228 32.47 0.50 -28.41
C ARG A 228 32.15 1.51 -29.51
N LYS A 229 31.48 1.09 -30.58
CA LYS A 229 31.05 1.99 -31.67
C LYS A 229 30.08 3.04 -31.14
N GLN A 230 29.14 2.66 -30.29
CA GLN A 230 28.18 3.56 -29.66
C GLN A 230 28.83 4.47 -28.63
N LEU A 231 29.83 4.01 -27.89
CA LEU A 231 30.61 4.85 -27.00
C LEU A 231 31.41 5.87 -27.80
N LYS A 232 32.14 5.46 -28.84
CA LYS A 232 32.83 6.38 -29.76
C LYS A 232 31.84 7.38 -30.35
N ARG A 233 30.66 6.91 -30.77
CA ARG A 233 29.57 7.74 -31.33
C ARG A 233 28.90 8.66 -30.34
N LEU A 234 28.68 8.27 -29.09
CA LEU A 234 28.06 9.10 -28.04
C LEU A 234 29.04 10.10 -27.45
N HIS A 235 30.33 9.76 -27.44
CA HIS A 235 31.35 10.76 -27.23
C HIS A 235 31.29 11.80 -28.36
N THR A 236 30.90 11.41 -29.58
CA THR A 236 30.80 12.33 -30.72
C THR A 236 29.44 13.07 -30.87
N GLU A 237 28.31 12.39 -30.72
CA GLU A 237 26.96 12.82 -31.12
C GLU A 237 25.98 12.71 -29.93
N LYS A 238 25.08 13.69 -29.77
CA LYS A 238 23.96 13.58 -28.82
C LYS A 238 22.78 12.89 -29.51
N LEU A 239 22.75 11.55 -29.47
CA LEU A 239 21.76 10.76 -30.19
C LEU A 239 20.71 10.09 -29.26
N GLU A 240 19.49 9.89 -29.77
CA GLU A 240 18.50 9.02 -29.11
C GLU A 240 18.84 7.54 -29.36
N LEU A 241 19.58 6.95 -28.43
CA LEU A 241 20.15 5.60 -28.55
C LEU A 241 19.13 4.48 -28.82
N THR A 242 17.86 4.67 -28.45
CA THR A 242 16.81 3.66 -28.53
C THR A 242 16.45 3.27 -29.96
N ASN A 243 16.53 4.23 -30.90
CA ASN A 243 16.10 4.00 -32.29
C ASN A 243 17.17 3.24 -33.10
N GLU A 244 18.46 3.47 -32.80
CA GLU A 244 19.56 2.77 -33.48
C GLU A 244 19.73 1.32 -33.02
N ILE A 245 19.50 1.01 -31.74
CA ILE A 245 19.54 -0.37 -31.24
C ILE A 245 18.49 -1.24 -31.95
N LEU A 246 17.32 -0.67 -32.26
CA LEU A 246 16.26 -1.35 -33.02
C LEU A 246 16.67 -1.59 -34.49
N LEU A 247 17.44 -0.68 -35.08
CA LEU A 247 17.96 -0.78 -36.46
C LEU A 247 19.14 -1.75 -36.57
N SER A 248 19.97 -1.90 -35.54
CA SER A 248 21.20 -2.71 -35.59
C SER A 248 20.98 -4.21 -35.37
N LYS A 249 19.76 -4.68 -35.07
CA LYS A 249 19.42 -6.09 -34.80
C LYS A 249 20.43 -6.76 -33.86
N LEU A 250 20.74 -6.08 -32.75
CA LEU A 250 21.75 -6.52 -31.80
C LEU A 250 21.35 -7.83 -31.11
N SER A 251 22.18 -8.88 -31.26
CA SER A 251 22.04 -10.14 -30.51
C SER A 251 22.79 -10.06 -29.18
N ILE A 252 22.17 -10.50 -28.09
CA ILE A 252 22.75 -10.50 -26.74
C ILE A 252 23.11 -11.95 -26.40
N PRO A 253 24.35 -12.24 -25.96
CA PRO A 253 24.71 -13.58 -25.49
C PRO A 253 24.03 -13.87 -24.15
N TYR A 254 23.35 -15.02 -24.05
CA TYR A 254 22.63 -15.43 -22.84
C TYR A 254 23.22 -16.69 -22.21
N GLN A 255 24.10 -17.41 -22.92
CA GLN A 255 24.73 -18.63 -22.43
C GLN A 255 26.21 -18.41 -22.09
N PHE A 256 26.60 -18.84 -20.90
CA PHE A 256 27.96 -18.71 -20.38
C PHE A 256 28.45 -20.04 -19.80
N ILE A 257 29.76 -20.20 -19.68
CA ILE A 257 30.40 -21.40 -19.17
C ILE A 257 31.23 -21.04 -17.93
N THR A 258 31.14 -21.85 -16.88
CA THR A 258 32.00 -21.74 -15.70
C THR A 258 33.38 -22.34 -15.97
N PRO A 259 34.41 -22.03 -15.17
CA PRO A 259 35.73 -22.66 -15.30
C PRO A 259 35.69 -24.20 -15.19
N ASN A 260 34.68 -24.74 -14.51
CA ASN A 260 34.48 -26.18 -14.35
C ASN A 260 33.71 -26.82 -15.53
N GLY A 261 33.48 -26.07 -16.62
CA GLY A 261 32.77 -26.55 -17.81
C GLY A 261 31.24 -26.61 -17.68
N GLN A 262 30.67 -26.06 -16.60
CA GLN A 262 29.21 -26.05 -16.41
C GLN A 262 28.57 -24.95 -17.27
N LYS A 263 27.56 -25.31 -18.07
CA LYS A 263 26.76 -24.35 -18.84
C LYS A 263 25.79 -23.60 -17.91
N LEU A 264 25.71 -22.29 -18.07
CA LEU A 264 24.80 -21.38 -17.37
C LEU A 264 23.90 -20.70 -18.40
N ASP A 265 22.59 -20.72 -18.13
CA ASP A 265 21.59 -20.18 -19.02
C ASP A 265 20.87 -19.00 -18.37
N LEU A 266 21.07 -17.81 -18.93
CA LEU A 266 20.50 -16.56 -18.45
C LEU A 266 19.41 -16.02 -19.38
N ARG A 267 18.82 -16.86 -20.24
CA ARG A 267 17.73 -16.46 -21.17
C ARG A 267 16.52 -15.85 -20.46
N LEU A 268 16.26 -16.18 -19.19
CA LEU A 268 15.20 -15.57 -18.38
C LEU A 268 15.39 -14.06 -18.12
N PHE A 269 16.59 -13.50 -18.37
CA PHE A 269 16.82 -12.06 -18.32
C PHE A 269 16.26 -11.32 -19.56
N ASN A 270 15.96 -12.05 -20.63
CA ASN A 270 15.34 -11.51 -21.83
C ASN A 270 13.89 -11.08 -21.52
N ARG A 271 13.63 -9.78 -21.68
CA ARG A 271 12.31 -9.20 -21.39
C ARG A 271 11.21 -9.69 -22.31
N ASP A 272 11.53 -9.92 -23.59
CA ASP A 272 10.55 -10.34 -24.59
C ASP A 272 10.11 -11.79 -24.35
N LEU A 273 11.06 -12.66 -23.99
CA LEU A 273 10.78 -14.04 -23.58
C LEU A 273 9.88 -14.07 -22.34
N MET A 274 10.22 -13.31 -21.29
CA MET A 274 9.40 -13.25 -20.08
C MET A 274 8.02 -12.65 -20.32
N LYS A 275 7.90 -11.65 -21.21
CA LYS A 275 6.59 -11.05 -21.57
C LYS A 275 5.69 -12.07 -22.27
N LYS A 276 6.24 -12.94 -23.11
CA LYS A 276 5.50 -14.03 -23.77
C LYS A 276 5.16 -15.17 -22.80
N ALA A 277 6.04 -15.51 -21.87
CA ALA A 277 5.79 -16.58 -20.89
C ALA A 277 4.76 -16.20 -19.81
N LEU A 278 4.67 -14.92 -19.44
CA LEU A 278 3.88 -14.44 -18.30
C LEU A 278 2.39 -14.82 -18.33
N PRO A 279 1.64 -14.64 -19.44
CA PRO A 279 0.21 -14.98 -19.49
C PRO A 279 -0.04 -16.47 -19.24
N HIS A 280 0.80 -17.32 -19.82
CA HIS A 280 0.72 -18.78 -19.65
C HIS A 280 1.02 -19.20 -18.21
N LEU A 281 2.00 -18.56 -17.56
CA LEU A 281 2.31 -18.79 -16.14
C LEU A 281 1.15 -18.39 -15.22
N VAL A 282 0.49 -17.25 -15.47
CA VAL A 282 -0.67 -16.81 -14.69
C VAL A 282 -1.82 -17.80 -14.81
N LEU A 283 -2.12 -18.26 -16.04
CA LEU A 283 -3.15 -19.26 -16.28
C LEU A 283 -2.88 -20.59 -15.56
N ILE A 284 -1.62 -21.06 -15.57
CA ILE A 284 -1.23 -22.27 -14.83
C ILE A 284 -1.43 -22.10 -13.33
N LEU A 285 -0.98 -20.97 -12.75
CA LEU A 285 -1.13 -20.71 -11.31
C LEU A 285 -2.61 -20.60 -10.89
N GLU A 286 -3.45 -19.97 -11.70
CA GLU A 286 -4.90 -19.89 -11.45
C GLU A 286 -5.61 -21.23 -11.58
N LYS A 287 -5.16 -22.08 -12.52
CA LYS A 287 -5.70 -23.43 -12.69
C LYS A 287 -5.33 -24.33 -11.53
N GLU A 288 -4.06 -24.34 -11.13
CA GLU A 288 -3.52 -25.22 -10.10
C GLU A 288 -3.89 -24.82 -8.67
N THR A 289 -4.54 -23.68 -8.45
CA THR A 289 -5.08 -23.30 -7.14
C THR A 289 -6.50 -23.82 -6.90
N ARG A 290 -7.21 -24.26 -7.94
CA ARG A 290 -8.65 -24.62 -7.87
C ARG A 290 -8.89 -26.10 -7.52
N GLY A 291 -9.95 -26.35 -6.75
CA GLY A 291 -10.59 -27.67 -6.60
C GLY A 291 -9.94 -28.71 -5.67
N TRP A 292 -8.61 -28.76 -5.53
CA TRP A 292 -7.96 -29.86 -4.78
C TRP A 292 -7.57 -29.52 -3.33
N PHE A 293 -7.28 -28.25 -3.04
CA PHE A 293 -6.66 -27.81 -1.78
C PHE A 293 -7.48 -28.20 -0.55
N LEU A 294 -8.81 -28.04 -0.61
CA LEU A 294 -9.72 -28.33 0.50
C LEU A 294 -9.69 -29.82 0.88
N HIS A 295 -9.88 -30.70 -0.10
CA HIS A 295 -9.87 -32.16 0.11
C HIS A 295 -8.52 -32.67 0.60
N PHE A 296 -7.41 -32.17 0.04
CA PHE A 296 -6.07 -32.59 0.45
C PHE A 296 -5.74 -32.18 1.89
N ARG A 297 -6.06 -30.92 2.24
CA ARG A 297 -5.90 -30.39 3.60
C ARG A 297 -6.64 -31.25 4.61
N GLU A 298 -7.91 -31.57 4.36
CA GLU A 298 -8.76 -32.32 5.29
C GLU A 298 -8.27 -33.76 5.49
N LYS A 299 -7.91 -34.44 4.40
CA LYS A 299 -7.30 -35.77 4.47
C LYS A 299 -6.03 -35.79 5.31
N LEU A 300 -5.20 -34.75 5.19
CA LEU A 300 -3.93 -34.66 5.90
C LEU A 300 -4.11 -34.30 7.38
N ILE A 301 -4.98 -33.34 7.70
CA ILE A 301 -5.31 -33.00 9.09
C ILE A 301 -5.86 -34.23 9.82
N ASN A 302 -6.79 -34.96 9.20
CA ASN A 302 -7.38 -36.15 9.81
C ASN A 302 -6.31 -37.23 10.08
N ARG A 303 -5.39 -37.44 9.14
CA ARG A 303 -4.25 -38.36 9.33
C ARG A 303 -3.37 -37.95 10.52
N LEU A 304 -2.95 -36.68 10.58
CA LEU A 304 -2.06 -36.18 11.63
C LEU A 304 -2.74 -36.12 13.01
N LYS A 305 -4.06 -35.89 13.05
CA LYS A 305 -4.86 -36.01 14.28
C LYS A 305 -4.95 -37.45 14.77
N CYS A 306 -5.12 -38.43 13.87
CA CYS A 306 -5.04 -39.85 14.22
C CYS A 306 -3.67 -40.24 14.82
N GLU A 307 -2.60 -39.56 14.40
CA GLU A 307 -1.23 -39.73 14.94
C GLU A 307 -1.00 -39.02 16.28
N LYS A 308 -2.00 -38.34 16.85
CA LYS A 308 -1.95 -37.61 18.14
C LYS A 308 -0.88 -36.50 18.22
N MET A 309 -0.57 -35.85 17.10
CA MET A 309 0.29 -34.68 17.07
C MET A 309 -0.40 -33.45 17.68
N PRO A 310 0.33 -32.51 18.30
CA PRO A 310 -0.26 -31.26 18.81
C PRO A 310 -0.67 -30.33 17.66
N ASP A 311 -1.75 -29.56 17.84
CA ASP A 311 -2.35 -28.73 16.78
C ASP A 311 -1.37 -27.74 16.13
N GLU A 312 -0.41 -27.17 16.88
CA GLU A 312 0.62 -26.27 16.33
C GLU A 312 1.59 -26.98 15.37
N GLU A 313 1.90 -28.25 15.66
CA GLU A 313 2.76 -29.07 14.79
C GLU A 313 1.98 -29.58 13.58
N ILE A 314 0.69 -29.89 13.76
CA ILE A 314 -0.22 -30.20 12.66
C ILE A 314 -0.31 -29.02 11.70
N GLU A 315 -0.51 -27.80 12.20
CA GLU A 315 -0.59 -26.59 11.37
C GLU A 315 0.67 -26.41 10.51
N LYS A 316 1.86 -26.53 11.11
CA LYS A 316 3.14 -26.40 10.39
C LYS A 316 3.34 -27.51 9.36
N ALA A 317 3.08 -28.76 9.74
CA ALA A 317 3.24 -29.91 8.86
C ALA A 317 2.28 -29.84 7.67
N VAL A 318 1.02 -29.45 7.90
CA VAL A 318 0.01 -29.32 6.86
C VAL A 318 0.35 -28.17 5.91
N ASN A 319 0.71 -26.99 6.42
CA ASN A 319 1.11 -25.86 5.57
C ASN A 319 2.34 -26.20 4.71
N GLN A 320 3.33 -26.91 5.25
CA GLN A 320 4.49 -27.37 4.48
C GLN A 320 4.12 -28.39 3.40
N ALA A 321 3.27 -29.37 3.74
CA ALA A 321 2.84 -30.41 2.81
C ALA A 321 1.96 -29.85 1.70
N VAL A 322 1.03 -28.95 2.02
CA VAL A 322 0.19 -28.22 1.05
C VAL A 322 1.05 -27.44 0.07
N MET A 323 2.02 -26.66 0.57
CA MET A 323 2.91 -25.89 -0.30
C MET A 323 3.75 -26.81 -1.19
N LYS A 324 4.25 -27.93 -0.65
CA LYS A 324 5.01 -28.92 -1.42
C LYS A 324 4.17 -29.52 -2.55
N GLU A 325 2.96 -29.97 -2.23
CA GLU A 325 2.02 -30.55 -3.21
C GLU A 325 1.66 -29.54 -4.31
N TYR A 326 1.37 -28.30 -3.92
CA TYR A 326 1.10 -27.21 -4.87
C TYR A 326 2.26 -26.97 -5.82
N LEU A 327 3.49 -26.85 -5.30
CA LEU A 327 4.68 -26.64 -6.12
C LEU A 327 4.91 -27.82 -7.08
N THR A 328 4.71 -29.06 -6.61
CA THR A 328 4.82 -30.25 -7.48
C THR A 328 3.82 -30.19 -8.64
N ARG A 329 2.57 -29.81 -8.38
CA ARG A 329 1.55 -29.65 -9.43
C ARG A 329 1.90 -28.54 -10.41
N VAL A 330 2.28 -27.36 -9.91
CA VAL A 330 2.70 -26.23 -10.74
C VAL A 330 3.90 -26.60 -11.62
N TYR A 331 4.93 -27.25 -11.07
CA TYR A 331 6.11 -27.66 -11.84
C TYR A 331 5.76 -28.69 -12.91
N ASN A 332 4.90 -29.66 -12.60
CA ASN A 332 4.42 -30.62 -13.59
C ASN A 332 3.62 -29.95 -14.72
N SER A 333 2.76 -28.99 -14.37
CA SER A 333 1.95 -28.25 -15.34
C SER A 333 2.77 -27.29 -16.21
N ILE A 334 3.85 -26.71 -15.67
CA ILE A 334 4.82 -25.93 -16.46
C ILE A 334 5.59 -26.83 -17.43
N GLN A 335 6.06 -27.99 -16.95
CA GLN A 335 6.84 -28.92 -17.77
C GLN A 335 6.03 -29.46 -18.96
N ASN A 336 4.73 -29.67 -18.77
CA ASN A 336 3.83 -30.24 -19.78
C ASN A 336 3.13 -29.20 -20.68
N ASN A 337 3.40 -27.90 -20.52
CA ASN A 337 2.72 -26.85 -21.30
C ASN A 337 3.38 -26.65 -22.68
N GLU A 338 2.62 -26.88 -23.75
CA GLU A 338 3.10 -26.77 -25.14
C GLU A 338 3.50 -25.34 -25.54
N GLU A 339 2.78 -24.32 -25.07
CA GLU A 339 3.05 -22.92 -25.39
C GLU A 339 4.37 -22.44 -24.77
N LEU A 340 4.70 -22.90 -23.56
CA LEU A 340 5.99 -22.64 -22.91
C LEU A 340 7.14 -23.40 -23.56
N GLN A 341 6.90 -24.61 -24.06
CA GLN A 341 7.89 -25.37 -24.83
C GLN A 341 8.20 -24.70 -26.19
N ALA A 342 7.19 -24.08 -26.82
CA ALA A 342 7.35 -23.37 -28.09
C ALA A 342 8.23 -22.11 -28.00
N LEU A 343 8.46 -21.55 -26.80
CA LEU A 343 9.33 -20.39 -26.61
C LEU A 343 10.82 -20.72 -26.82
N GLY A 344 11.20 -22.00 -26.73
CA GLY A 344 12.58 -22.46 -26.90
C GLY A 344 12.96 -23.65 -26.02
N GLU A 345 14.00 -24.37 -26.44
CA GLU A 345 14.46 -25.59 -25.78
C GLU A 345 14.90 -25.31 -24.32
N GLY A 346 14.39 -26.10 -23.37
CA GLY A 346 14.75 -26.03 -21.96
C GLY A 346 14.15 -24.88 -21.15
N ILE A 347 13.32 -24.00 -21.75
CA ILE A 347 12.72 -22.85 -21.03
C ILE A 347 11.80 -23.28 -19.86
N PRO A 348 10.93 -24.30 -19.99
CA PRO A 348 10.10 -24.75 -18.87
C PRO A 348 10.93 -25.16 -17.65
N GLN A 349 12.03 -25.91 -17.87
CA GLN A 349 12.95 -26.31 -16.80
C GLN A 349 13.63 -25.11 -16.15
N LEU A 350 14.07 -24.12 -16.93
CA LEU A 350 14.67 -22.90 -16.38
C LEU A 350 13.69 -22.09 -15.51
N LEU A 351 12.42 -22.01 -15.92
CA LEU A 351 11.37 -21.35 -15.14
C LEU A 351 11.13 -22.07 -13.80
N ILE A 352 11.13 -23.41 -13.82
CA ILE A 352 11.02 -24.25 -12.62
C ILE A 352 12.23 -24.04 -11.71
N ASP A 353 13.45 -24.16 -12.24
CA ASP A 353 14.70 -24.01 -11.48
C ASP A 353 14.79 -22.62 -10.83
N GLN A 354 14.41 -21.56 -11.56
CA GLN A 354 14.38 -20.19 -11.04
C GLN A 354 13.37 -20.04 -9.90
N ALA A 355 12.13 -20.49 -10.07
CA ALA A 355 11.11 -20.42 -9.02
C ALA A 355 11.50 -21.25 -7.79
N GLN A 356 12.02 -22.45 -8.02
CA GLN A 356 12.50 -23.36 -6.98
C GLN A 356 13.67 -22.75 -6.20
N SER A 357 14.61 -22.08 -6.87
CA SER A 357 15.72 -21.39 -6.20
C SER A 357 15.23 -20.33 -5.22
N ILE A 358 14.23 -19.53 -5.59
CA ILE A 358 13.65 -18.48 -4.76
C ILE A 358 12.91 -19.07 -3.56
N VAL A 359 12.10 -20.11 -3.79
CA VAL A 359 11.38 -20.85 -2.74
C VAL A 359 12.37 -21.42 -1.70
N LEU A 360 13.46 -22.05 -2.16
CA LEU A 360 14.46 -22.64 -1.27
C LEU A 360 15.27 -21.59 -0.51
N MET A 361 15.61 -20.46 -1.14
CA MET A 361 16.29 -19.35 -0.45
C MET A 361 15.42 -18.72 0.64
N TYR A 362 14.12 -18.55 0.41
CA TYR A 362 13.20 -18.09 1.46
C TYR A 362 13.07 -19.11 2.59
N ARG A 363 12.94 -20.40 2.25
CA ARG A 363 12.93 -21.49 3.24
C ARG A 363 14.19 -21.51 4.10
N ALA A 364 15.37 -21.27 3.52
CA ALA A 364 16.62 -21.18 4.26
C ALA A 364 16.59 -20.07 5.32
N ILE A 365 16.11 -18.88 4.96
CA ILE A 365 15.96 -17.75 5.90
C ILE A 365 14.98 -18.09 7.02
N ASP A 366 13.85 -18.72 6.70
CA ASP A 366 12.83 -19.09 7.69
C ASP A 366 13.33 -20.16 8.66
N THR A 367 14.15 -21.12 8.21
CA THR A 367 14.83 -22.09 9.08
C THR A 367 15.73 -21.37 10.10
N VAL A 368 16.50 -20.36 9.68
CA VAL A 368 17.37 -19.61 10.61
C VAL A 368 16.56 -18.74 11.57
N ARG A 369 15.46 -18.13 11.10
CA ARG A 369 14.51 -17.39 11.96
C ARG A 369 13.86 -18.30 13.00
N ALA A 370 13.51 -19.53 12.63
CA ALA A 370 13.00 -20.53 13.55
C ALA A 370 14.04 -20.92 14.62
N LYS A 371 15.32 -21.06 14.22
CA LYS A 371 16.43 -21.28 15.17
C LYS A 371 16.57 -20.11 16.15
N LEU A 372 16.48 -18.86 15.69
CA LEU A 372 16.55 -17.66 16.53
C LEU A 372 15.38 -17.56 17.52
N THR A 373 14.15 -17.79 17.06
CA THR A 373 12.94 -17.76 17.91
C THR A 373 13.02 -18.82 19.00
N ARG A 374 13.34 -20.08 18.64
CA ARG A 374 13.55 -21.16 19.61
C ARG A 374 14.63 -20.82 20.64
N THR A 375 15.74 -20.22 20.22
CA THR A 375 16.82 -19.79 21.12
C THR A 375 16.35 -18.71 22.10
N LYS A 376 15.58 -17.73 21.61
CA LYS A 376 14.97 -16.69 22.45
C LYS A 376 13.97 -17.27 23.45
N ASP A 377 13.14 -18.22 23.03
CA ASP A 377 12.12 -18.83 23.88
C ASP A 377 12.73 -19.71 24.97
N LEU A 378 13.72 -20.54 24.62
CA LEU A 378 14.50 -21.32 25.59
C LEU A 378 15.23 -20.42 26.60
N LEU A 379 15.83 -19.34 26.12
CA LEU A 379 16.48 -18.36 26.99
C LEU A 379 15.47 -17.66 27.90
N CYS A 380 14.31 -17.27 27.38
CA CYS A 380 13.24 -16.63 28.13
C CYS A 380 12.73 -17.57 29.23
N ALA A 381 12.49 -18.84 28.91
CA ALA A 381 12.08 -19.87 29.88
C ALA A 381 13.14 -20.07 30.96
N ARG A 382 14.43 -20.20 30.56
CA ARG A 382 15.54 -20.34 31.50
C ARG A 382 15.68 -19.13 32.44
N ILE A 383 15.58 -17.91 31.92
CA ILE A 383 15.66 -16.68 32.73
C ILE A 383 14.48 -16.55 33.68
N LYS A 384 13.26 -16.90 33.24
CA LYS A 384 12.07 -16.91 34.11
C LYS A 384 12.23 -17.91 35.25
N TYR A 385 12.82 -19.07 34.99
CA TYR A 385 13.11 -20.09 35.99
C TYR A 385 14.23 -19.68 36.96
N SER A 386 15.37 -19.19 36.45
CA SER A 386 16.53 -18.85 37.29
C SER A 386 16.38 -17.54 38.07
N HIS A 387 15.62 -16.58 37.52
CA HIS A 387 15.45 -15.25 38.12
C HIS A 387 13.99 -14.80 38.14
N ALA A 388 13.23 -15.24 39.15
CA ALA A 388 11.82 -14.90 39.29
C ALA A 388 11.52 -13.39 39.44
N ILE A 389 12.43 -12.62 40.06
CA ILE A 389 12.24 -11.16 40.27
C ILE A 389 12.74 -10.35 39.08
N LEU A 390 13.93 -10.67 38.53
CA LEU A 390 14.50 -9.93 37.39
C LEU A 390 13.69 -10.15 36.11
N SER A 391 13.14 -11.36 35.90
CA SER A 391 12.34 -11.68 34.71
C SER A 391 11.04 -10.88 34.61
N ARG A 392 10.48 -10.41 35.75
CA ARG A 392 9.34 -9.48 35.79
C ARG A 392 9.70 -8.09 35.26
N ILE A 393 10.98 -7.69 35.31
CA ILE A 393 11.45 -6.44 34.72
C ILE A 393 11.53 -6.60 33.20
N GLY A 394 10.42 -6.30 32.51
CA GLY A 394 10.34 -6.45 31.05
C GLY A 394 11.39 -5.63 30.26
N ALA A 395 11.93 -4.54 30.82
CA ALA A 395 13.04 -3.81 30.19
C ALA A 395 14.37 -4.57 30.24
N TRP A 396 14.67 -5.22 31.36
CA TRP A 396 15.88 -6.03 31.53
C TRP A 396 15.79 -7.31 30.71
N LEU A 397 14.66 -8.02 30.77
CA LEU A 397 14.44 -9.23 29.97
C LEU A 397 14.59 -8.97 28.47
N ARG A 398 14.02 -7.86 27.97
CA ARG A 398 14.18 -7.47 26.55
C ARG A 398 15.63 -7.14 26.20
N GLU A 399 16.38 -6.50 27.09
CA GLU A 399 17.80 -6.21 26.84
C GLU A 399 18.64 -7.50 26.82
N GLN A 400 18.36 -8.47 27.69
CA GLN A 400 19.02 -9.79 27.64
C GLN A 400 18.69 -10.53 26.34
N LEU A 401 17.41 -10.61 25.96
CA LEU A 401 16.99 -11.22 24.70
C LEU A 401 17.62 -10.52 23.48
N ARG A 402 17.77 -9.19 23.53
CA ARG A 402 18.42 -8.41 22.47
C ARG A 402 19.92 -8.67 22.40
N GLN A 403 20.60 -8.80 23.53
CA GLN A 403 22.04 -9.12 23.54
C GLN A 403 22.29 -10.51 22.97
N THR A 404 21.44 -11.49 23.30
CA THR A 404 21.49 -12.81 22.69
C THR A 404 21.15 -12.78 21.22
N GLU A 405 20.15 -12.01 20.80
CA GLU A 405 19.86 -11.79 19.39
C GLU A 405 21.07 -11.21 18.66
N ALA A 406 21.68 -10.13 19.17
CA ALA A 406 22.87 -9.54 18.55
C ALA A 406 24.02 -10.54 18.43
N ARG A 407 24.28 -11.33 19.47
CA ARG A 407 25.29 -12.41 19.43
C ARG A 407 24.95 -13.49 18.41
N PHE A 408 23.68 -13.91 18.37
CA PHE A 408 23.21 -14.89 17.39
C PHE A 408 23.38 -14.38 15.96
N ILE A 409 23.04 -13.11 15.70
CA ILE A 409 23.25 -12.46 14.39
C ILE A 409 24.74 -12.45 14.06
N ASP A 410 25.60 -12.14 15.03
CA ASP A 410 27.04 -12.08 14.82
C ASP A 410 27.67 -13.45 14.52
N GLU A 411 27.21 -14.50 15.20
CA GLU A 411 27.65 -15.88 15.00
C GLU A 411 27.09 -16.48 13.71
N ASN A 412 25.85 -16.15 13.34
CA ASN A 412 25.10 -16.78 12.24
C ASN A 412 24.93 -15.87 11.01
N LYS A 413 25.86 -14.94 10.75
CA LYS A 413 25.82 -13.99 9.62
C LYS A 413 25.61 -14.68 8.27
N TRP A 414 26.20 -15.86 8.09
CA TRP A 414 26.27 -16.61 6.83
C TRP A 414 25.32 -17.82 6.77
N SER A 415 24.71 -18.16 7.90
CA SER A 415 23.88 -19.36 8.03
C SER A 415 22.74 -19.44 7.01
N GLY A 416 22.17 -18.29 6.61
CA GLY A 416 21.15 -18.23 5.56
C GLY A 416 21.66 -18.69 4.19
N HIS A 417 22.89 -18.29 3.82
CA HIS A 417 23.54 -18.75 2.60
C HIS A 417 23.95 -20.22 2.68
N GLU A 418 24.51 -20.65 3.81
CA GLU A 418 24.93 -22.05 4.02
C GLU A 418 23.72 -23.01 3.94
N GLU A 419 22.60 -22.65 4.56
CA GLU A 419 21.35 -23.41 4.50
C GLU A 419 20.75 -23.38 3.08
N ALA A 420 20.81 -22.25 2.37
CA ALA A 420 20.38 -22.16 0.98
C ALA A 420 21.23 -23.05 0.05
N ILE A 421 22.56 -23.09 0.25
CA ILE A 421 23.48 -23.96 -0.48
C ILE A 421 23.15 -25.43 -0.22
N ALA A 422 22.92 -25.83 1.04
CA ALA A 422 22.54 -27.19 1.39
C ALA A 422 21.21 -27.61 0.72
N LEU A 423 20.21 -26.72 0.75
CA LEU A 423 18.90 -26.98 0.12
C LEU A 423 19.00 -27.04 -1.41
N CYS A 424 19.75 -26.15 -2.05
CA CYS A 424 19.92 -26.15 -3.50
C CYS A 424 20.73 -27.37 -3.99
N THR A 425 21.72 -27.81 -3.20
CA THR A 425 22.51 -29.02 -3.48
C THR A 425 21.61 -30.26 -3.47
N GLY A 426 20.70 -30.36 -2.50
CA GLY A 426 19.75 -31.47 -2.41
C GLY A 426 18.73 -31.55 -3.56
N HIS A 427 18.49 -30.46 -4.28
CA HIS A 427 17.56 -30.39 -5.41
C HIS A 427 18.25 -30.30 -6.78
N GLY A 428 19.59 -30.38 -6.85
CA GLY A 428 20.31 -30.38 -8.12
C GLY A 428 20.34 -29.04 -8.87
N LEU A 429 20.14 -27.91 -8.18
CA LEU A 429 20.13 -26.57 -8.81
C LEU A 429 21.55 -26.05 -9.05
N HIS A 430 22.24 -26.59 -10.07
CA HIS A 430 23.65 -26.31 -10.31
C HIS A 430 23.95 -24.83 -10.61
N GLN A 431 23.09 -24.13 -11.36
CA GLN A 431 23.30 -22.70 -11.68
C GLN A 431 23.20 -21.80 -10.44
N THR A 432 22.14 -21.99 -9.63
CA THR A 432 21.97 -21.24 -8.38
C THR A 432 23.08 -21.57 -7.38
N LEU A 433 23.49 -22.84 -7.29
CA LEU A 433 24.56 -23.28 -6.40
C LEU A 433 25.88 -22.56 -6.69
N TYR A 434 26.27 -22.45 -7.96
CA TYR A 434 27.45 -21.70 -8.38
C TYR A 434 27.39 -20.24 -7.88
N PHE A 435 26.29 -19.54 -8.14
CA PHE A 435 26.17 -18.14 -7.74
C PHE A 435 26.09 -17.97 -6.21
N LEU A 436 25.40 -18.86 -5.48
CA LEU A 436 25.35 -18.83 -4.01
C LEU A 436 26.71 -19.05 -3.37
N GLN A 437 27.51 -19.98 -3.90
CA GLN A 437 28.86 -20.24 -3.40
C GLN A 437 29.76 -19.03 -3.62
N ARG A 438 29.73 -18.42 -4.81
CA ARG A 438 30.48 -17.19 -5.11
C ARG A 438 30.03 -15.99 -4.29
N ASP A 439 28.73 -15.88 -4.05
CA ASP A 439 28.19 -14.82 -3.21
C ASP A 439 28.68 -14.97 -1.77
N LEU A 440 28.70 -16.20 -1.24
CA LEU A 440 29.24 -16.49 0.08
C LEU A 440 30.74 -16.20 0.17
N THR A 441 31.54 -16.58 -0.83
CA THR A 441 32.99 -16.29 -0.83
C THR A 441 33.26 -14.80 -0.90
N PHE A 442 32.53 -14.05 -1.75
CA PHE A 442 32.62 -12.59 -1.80
C PHE A 442 32.39 -11.99 -0.42
N MET A 443 31.29 -12.38 0.22
CA MET A 443 30.88 -11.75 1.47
C MET A 443 31.79 -12.13 2.65
N ARG A 444 32.35 -13.35 2.66
CA ARG A 444 33.28 -13.82 3.70
C ARG A 444 34.69 -13.23 3.56
N GLU A 445 35.20 -13.15 2.34
CA GLU A 445 36.62 -12.86 2.08
C GLU A 445 36.84 -11.46 1.48
N ARG A 446 36.06 -11.07 0.46
CA ARG A 446 36.28 -9.83 -0.30
C ARG A 446 35.58 -8.60 0.28
N GLU A 447 34.30 -8.71 0.66
CA GLU A 447 33.50 -7.62 1.23
C GLU A 447 34.22 -6.89 2.39
N PRO A 448 34.78 -7.56 3.42
CA PRO A 448 35.43 -6.85 4.51
C PRO A 448 36.72 -6.13 4.10
N VAL A 449 37.45 -6.65 3.10
CA VAL A 449 38.65 -6.01 2.56
C VAL A 449 38.25 -4.80 1.70
N LEU A 450 37.29 -4.98 0.81
CA LEU A 450 36.76 -3.94 -0.06
C LEU A 450 36.16 -2.79 0.75
N LEU A 451 35.40 -3.08 1.82
CA LEU A 451 34.88 -2.05 2.72
C LEU A 451 36.00 -1.26 3.40
N LYS A 452 37.13 -1.89 3.75
CA LYS A 452 38.29 -1.19 4.31
C LYS A 452 38.98 -0.32 3.25
N GLU A 453 39.02 -0.74 2.00
CA GLU A 453 39.62 0.01 0.88
C GLU A 453 38.73 1.18 0.43
N LEU A 454 37.45 0.95 0.19
CA LEU A 454 36.49 1.97 -0.21
C LEU A 454 36.32 3.05 0.87
N ARG A 455 36.41 2.69 2.16
CA ARG A 455 36.41 3.70 3.25
C ARG A 455 37.66 4.58 3.27
N LYS A 456 38.77 4.15 2.66
CA LYS A 456 39.97 4.98 2.48
C LYS A 456 39.81 5.95 1.31
N VAL A 457 39.08 5.55 0.26
CA VAL A 457 38.79 6.40 -0.91
C VAL A 457 37.72 7.44 -0.53
N LYS A 458 38.20 8.62 -0.13
CA LYS A 458 37.35 9.70 0.38
C LYS A 458 37.33 10.87 -0.59
N THR A 459 36.14 11.28 -1.03
CA THR A 459 35.93 12.47 -1.87
C THR A 459 35.43 13.64 -1.02
N PRO A 460 35.64 14.91 -1.45
CA PRO A 460 35.08 16.05 -0.73
C PRO A 460 33.56 15.95 -0.64
N THR A 461 33.00 16.20 0.55
CA THR A 461 31.55 16.20 0.76
C THR A 461 30.85 17.24 -0.13
N ARG A 462 31.47 18.40 -0.35
CA ARG A 462 30.92 19.47 -1.20
C ARG A 462 31.99 20.20 -2.00
N THR A 463 31.66 20.55 -3.24
CA THR A 463 32.45 21.43 -4.12
C THR A 463 31.70 22.73 -4.35
N PHE A 464 32.40 23.87 -4.26
CA PHE A 464 31.87 25.20 -4.48
C PHE A 464 32.39 25.78 -5.79
N GLN A 465 31.56 26.55 -6.48
CA GLN A 465 31.90 27.22 -7.73
C GLN A 465 31.76 28.74 -7.57
N TRP A 466 32.77 29.48 -8.02
CA TRP A 466 32.90 30.93 -7.88
C TRP A 466 33.06 31.56 -9.27
N PRO A 467 31.95 31.86 -9.95
CA PRO A 467 31.98 32.44 -11.28
C PRO A 467 32.42 33.91 -11.28
N THR A 468 33.26 34.28 -12.24
CA THR A 468 33.69 35.67 -12.51
C THR A 468 33.35 36.04 -13.94
N GLN A 469 32.60 37.13 -14.14
CA GLN A 469 32.20 37.59 -15.47
C GLN A 469 33.41 38.02 -16.30
N ILE A 470 33.41 37.67 -17.58
CA ILE A 470 34.37 38.19 -18.57
C ILE A 470 33.84 39.55 -19.06
N TRP A 471 34.62 40.61 -18.80
CA TRP A 471 34.15 41.99 -18.92
C TRP A 471 33.82 42.43 -20.35
N PHE A 472 34.61 42.01 -21.34
CA PHE A 472 34.41 42.38 -22.73
C PHE A 472 33.79 41.22 -23.52
N PRO A 473 32.69 41.44 -24.26
CA PRO A 473 32.09 40.41 -25.10
C PRO A 473 33.03 39.82 -26.17
N GLN A 474 34.06 40.56 -26.58
CA GLN A 474 35.12 40.11 -27.49
C GLN A 474 36.02 39.02 -26.88
N ASN A 475 36.04 38.89 -25.56
CA ASN A 475 36.86 37.90 -24.85
C ASN A 475 36.02 36.71 -24.38
N TRP A 476 34.73 36.65 -24.72
CA TRP A 476 33.91 35.48 -24.44
C TRP A 476 34.46 34.27 -25.19
N VAL A 477 34.43 33.09 -24.60
CA VAL A 477 34.95 31.90 -25.29
C VAL A 477 33.78 31.21 -25.96
N VAL A 478 33.74 31.20 -27.29
CA VAL A 478 32.75 30.43 -28.05
C VAL A 478 33.34 29.06 -28.35
N LYS A 479 32.71 28.03 -27.79
CA LYS A 479 33.07 26.63 -28.01
C LYS A 479 32.15 26.05 -29.07
N ARG A 480 32.73 25.48 -30.11
CA ARG A 480 32.03 24.60 -31.05
C ARG A 480 32.20 23.18 -30.58
N ASN A 481 31.10 22.58 -30.17
CA ASN A 481 31.03 21.17 -29.85
C ASN A 481 30.45 20.45 -31.07
N PHE A 482 31.29 19.68 -31.74
CA PHE A 482 30.89 18.85 -32.87
C PHE A 482 31.63 17.54 -32.79
N GLN A 483 30.91 16.43 -32.91
CA GLN A 483 31.52 15.11 -32.90
C GLN A 483 32.46 14.90 -31.69
N GLY A 484 32.09 15.41 -30.50
CA GLY A 484 32.83 15.18 -29.25
C GLY A 484 34.10 15.98 -29.10
N GLN A 485 34.50 16.68 -30.14
CA GLN A 485 35.56 17.66 -30.11
C GLN A 485 34.95 19.01 -29.75
N SER A 486 35.52 19.63 -28.72
CA SER A 486 35.21 21.00 -28.29
C SER A 486 36.35 21.88 -28.74
N GLU A 487 36.13 22.68 -29.77
CA GLU A 487 37.11 23.63 -30.28
C GLU A 487 36.72 25.06 -29.90
N ASN A 488 37.71 25.85 -29.49
CA ASN A 488 37.51 27.28 -29.26
C ASN A 488 37.54 28.01 -30.60
N ILE A 489 36.43 28.65 -30.97
CA ILE A 489 36.30 29.44 -32.19
C ILE A 489 36.46 30.93 -31.85
N PRO A 490 37.05 31.74 -32.75
CA PRO A 490 37.08 33.18 -32.58
C PRO A 490 35.67 33.77 -32.41
N THR A 491 35.51 34.67 -31.45
CA THR A 491 34.27 35.44 -31.28
C THR A 491 34.06 36.40 -32.43
N VAL A 492 33.03 36.12 -33.24
CA VAL A 492 32.63 36.99 -34.36
C VAL A 492 31.26 37.57 -34.08
N PHE A 493 31.11 38.89 -34.27
CA PHE A 493 29.84 39.59 -34.12
C PHE A 493 29.11 39.68 -35.47
N SER A 494 27.80 39.45 -35.47
CA SER A 494 26.92 39.64 -36.63
C SER A 494 25.83 40.66 -36.31
N SER A 495 25.52 41.53 -37.28
CA SER A 495 24.38 42.46 -37.20
C SER A 495 23.05 41.78 -37.52
N THR A 496 23.07 40.64 -38.22
CA THR A 496 21.88 39.92 -38.67
C THR A 496 21.44 38.91 -37.61
N ALA A 497 20.24 39.11 -37.07
CA ALA A 497 19.65 38.16 -36.12
C ALA A 497 19.26 36.86 -36.84
N THR A 498 19.73 35.73 -36.32
CA THR A 498 19.30 34.40 -36.79
C THR A 498 18.09 33.91 -35.98
N SER A 499 17.23 33.13 -36.61
CA SER A 499 16.03 32.58 -35.94
C SER A 499 16.33 31.44 -34.97
N ILE A 500 17.53 30.84 -35.05
CA ILE A 500 17.92 29.66 -34.25
C ILE A 500 18.95 30.07 -33.19
N THR A 501 18.46 30.30 -31.98
CA THR A 501 19.27 30.63 -30.79
C THR A 501 19.34 29.47 -29.79
N THR A 502 18.40 28.53 -29.89
CA THR A 502 18.38 27.31 -29.09
C THR A 502 19.15 26.20 -29.78
N PRO A 503 20.00 25.43 -29.06
CA PRO A 503 20.73 24.33 -29.65
C PRO A 503 19.74 23.35 -30.26
N ARG A 504 19.92 23.04 -31.55
CA ARG A 504 19.10 22.04 -32.25
C ARG A 504 19.45 20.64 -31.73
N SER A 505 18.47 19.75 -31.77
CA SER A 505 18.64 18.33 -31.41
C SER A 505 19.31 17.52 -32.53
N ASP A 506 19.56 18.13 -33.68
CA ASP A 506 20.11 17.44 -34.86
C ASP A 506 21.59 17.07 -34.64
N PRO A 507 21.96 15.77 -34.67
CA PRO A 507 23.32 15.31 -34.40
C PRO A 507 24.32 15.71 -35.49
N ASN A 508 23.85 16.04 -36.69
CA ASN A 508 24.68 16.42 -37.84
C ASN A 508 25.10 17.89 -37.83
N GLN A 509 24.72 18.68 -36.82
CA GLN A 509 25.07 20.10 -36.72
C GLN A 509 25.92 20.39 -35.48
N PRO A 510 26.93 21.28 -35.58
CA PRO A 510 27.69 21.72 -34.42
C PRO A 510 26.82 22.47 -33.41
N VAL A 511 27.00 22.18 -32.13
CA VAL A 511 26.40 22.95 -31.03
C VAL A 511 27.40 24.01 -30.59
N PHE A 512 26.98 25.27 -30.62
CA PHE A 512 27.81 26.37 -30.16
C PHE A 512 27.43 26.72 -28.72
N LEU A 513 28.43 26.84 -27.85
CA LEU A 513 28.29 27.28 -26.47
C LEU A 513 29.12 28.54 -26.26
N VAL A 514 28.64 29.45 -25.41
CA VAL A 514 29.37 30.67 -25.06
C VAL A 514 29.65 30.69 -23.57
N GLU A 515 30.93 30.72 -23.22
CA GLU A 515 31.39 30.91 -21.85
C GLU A 515 31.58 32.41 -21.61
N LYS A 516 30.70 32.97 -20.78
CA LYS A 516 30.73 34.39 -20.36
C LYS A 516 31.43 34.59 -19.02
N GLU A 517 31.78 33.49 -18.34
CA GLU A 517 32.27 33.48 -16.98
C GLU A 517 33.47 32.54 -16.85
N VAL A 518 34.48 32.96 -16.09
CA VAL A 518 35.57 32.11 -15.62
C VAL A 518 35.17 31.52 -14.28
N ILE A 519 35.07 30.20 -14.18
CA ILE A 519 34.65 29.50 -12.96
C ILE A 519 35.89 29.04 -12.20
N ARG A 520 36.03 29.49 -10.95
CA ARG A 520 37.00 28.91 -10.00
C ARG A 520 36.27 27.94 -9.07
N SER A 521 36.90 26.83 -8.71
CA SER A 521 36.31 25.85 -7.79
C SER A 521 37.12 25.69 -6.52
N SER A 522 36.43 25.48 -5.40
CA SER A 522 37.02 25.07 -4.12
C SER A 522 36.25 23.87 -3.58
N SER A 523 36.82 23.15 -2.61
CA SER A 523 36.19 21.96 -2.04
C SER A 523 36.47 21.83 -0.56
N THR A 524 35.64 21.06 0.14
CA THR A 524 35.81 20.75 1.58
C THR A 524 36.98 19.80 1.87
N ARG A 525 37.82 19.49 0.88
CA ARG A 525 38.95 18.54 1.00
C ARG A 525 40.11 19.10 1.82
N TRP A 526 40.36 20.40 1.70
CA TRP A 526 41.52 21.04 2.30
C TRP A 526 41.15 21.67 3.65
N PRO A 527 42.07 21.70 4.63
CA PRO A 527 41.87 22.54 5.82
C PRO A 527 41.78 24.01 5.36
N LEU A 528 41.13 24.88 6.15
CA LEU A 528 40.92 26.29 5.77
C LEU A 528 39.98 26.49 4.58
N TRP A 529 39.23 25.46 4.17
CA TRP A 529 38.30 25.57 3.04
C TRP A 529 37.26 26.69 3.23
N ARG A 530 36.86 27.00 4.47
CA ARG A 530 35.96 28.12 4.79
C ARG A 530 36.59 29.48 4.49
N TRP A 531 37.88 29.65 4.79
CA TRP A 531 38.65 30.86 4.49
C TRP A 531 38.97 30.97 2.99
N ILE A 532 39.27 29.84 2.35
CA ILE A 532 39.45 29.74 0.89
C ILE A 532 38.13 30.13 0.18
N ASN A 533 36.99 29.69 0.69
CA ASN A 533 35.68 30.11 0.18
C ASN A 533 35.46 31.62 0.34
N TYR A 534 35.82 32.17 1.51
CA TYR A 534 35.75 33.61 1.74
C TYR A 534 36.62 34.41 0.75
N THR A 535 37.85 33.99 0.48
CA THR A 535 38.74 34.68 -0.47
C THR A 535 38.22 34.57 -1.91
N HIS A 536 37.78 33.38 -2.34
CA HIS A 536 37.18 33.20 -3.67
C HIS A 536 35.86 33.96 -3.83
N ARG A 537 35.02 34.02 -2.80
CA ARG A 537 33.79 34.82 -2.79
C ARG A 537 34.09 36.30 -2.92
N THR A 538 35.05 36.79 -2.13
CA THR A 538 35.49 38.20 -2.16
C THR A 538 36.05 38.56 -3.53
N TRP A 539 36.87 37.69 -4.11
CA TRP A 539 37.38 37.86 -5.47
C TRP A 539 36.24 37.90 -6.50
N SER A 540 35.37 36.89 -6.51
CA SER A 540 34.27 36.79 -7.46
C SER A 540 33.34 37.99 -7.39
N TRP A 541 32.92 38.36 -6.18
CA TRP A 541 32.00 39.47 -5.97
C TRP A 541 32.66 40.80 -6.31
N ALA A 542 33.93 41.03 -5.95
CA ALA A 542 34.62 42.28 -6.28
C ALA A 542 34.67 42.50 -7.80
N TRP A 543 35.11 41.49 -8.56
CA TRP A 543 35.20 41.58 -10.03
C TRP A 543 33.82 41.70 -10.70
N ASN A 544 32.80 41.00 -10.17
CA ASN A 544 31.44 41.08 -10.71
C ASN A 544 30.75 42.41 -10.39
N ILE A 545 30.97 42.97 -9.19
CA ILE A 545 30.46 44.28 -8.77
C ILE A 545 31.15 45.39 -9.55
N MET A 546 32.46 45.32 -9.72
CA MET A 546 33.22 46.23 -10.60
C MET A 546 32.70 46.18 -12.03
N PHE A 547 32.44 44.98 -12.57
CA PHE A 547 31.83 44.84 -13.90
C PHE A 547 30.43 45.46 -13.95
N PHE A 548 29.58 45.16 -12.98
CA PHE A 548 28.18 45.60 -12.98
C PHE A 548 28.05 47.12 -12.85
N PHE A 549 28.72 47.73 -11.86
CA PHE A 549 28.67 49.17 -11.64
C PHE A 549 29.62 49.97 -12.55
N GLY A 550 30.75 49.38 -12.96
CA GLY A 550 31.75 50.07 -13.79
C GLY A 550 31.45 50.03 -15.29
N ILE A 551 30.88 48.91 -15.77
CA ILE A 551 30.67 48.68 -17.20
C ILE A 551 29.18 48.57 -17.51
N PHE A 552 28.46 47.67 -16.86
CA PHE A 552 27.08 47.36 -17.23
C PHE A 552 26.11 48.54 -17.01
N ILE A 553 26.10 49.16 -15.82
CA ILE A 553 25.19 50.28 -15.55
C ILE A 553 25.56 51.53 -16.38
N PRO A 554 26.82 52.01 -16.40
CA PRO A 554 27.18 53.19 -17.18
C PRO A 554 26.93 53.06 -18.69
N TRP A 555 27.20 51.89 -19.27
CA TRP A 555 27.22 51.71 -20.74
C TRP A 555 26.07 50.89 -21.31
N CYS A 556 25.46 50.01 -20.52
CA CYS A 556 24.43 49.08 -20.99
C CYS A 556 23.04 49.32 -20.38
N SER A 557 22.91 50.24 -19.42
CA SER A 557 21.63 50.56 -18.76
C SER A 557 20.83 51.65 -19.47
N PRO A 558 19.48 51.62 -19.37
CA PRO A 558 18.61 52.73 -19.79
C PRO A 558 18.84 54.06 -19.06
N LEU A 559 19.53 54.06 -17.91
CA LEU A 559 19.92 55.25 -17.13
C LEU A 559 21.45 55.48 -17.18
N GLY A 560 22.15 54.87 -18.13
CA GLY A 560 23.57 55.07 -18.34
C GLY A 560 23.88 56.27 -19.23
N ILE A 561 25.15 56.70 -19.25
CA ILE A 561 25.62 57.80 -20.09
C ILE A 561 25.44 57.51 -21.59
N ARG A 562 25.53 56.23 -22.00
CA ARG A 562 25.28 55.82 -23.38
C ARG A 562 23.83 56.06 -23.82
N ALA A 563 22.86 55.85 -22.93
CA ALA A 563 21.45 56.12 -23.22
C ALA A 563 21.14 57.62 -23.35
N LEU A 564 21.97 58.48 -22.76
CA LEU A 564 21.87 59.92 -22.91
C LEU A 564 22.45 60.41 -24.26
N VAL A 565 23.62 59.91 -24.65
CA VAL A 565 24.39 60.43 -25.80
C VAL A 565 24.01 59.76 -27.13
N CYS A 566 23.63 58.48 -27.13
CA CYS A 566 23.28 57.80 -28.37
C CYS A 566 21.93 58.31 -28.92
N ILE A 567 21.88 58.57 -30.23
CA ILE A 567 20.63 58.97 -30.91
C ILE A 567 19.73 57.75 -31.10
N GLU A 568 20.30 56.65 -31.59
CA GLU A 568 19.57 55.41 -31.85
C GLU A 568 19.56 54.47 -30.64
N PRO A 569 18.45 53.74 -30.40
CA PRO A 569 18.40 52.74 -29.35
C PRO A 569 19.45 51.65 -29.63
N PHE A 570 20.15 51.21 -28.59
CA PHE A 570 21.23 50.23 -28.68
C PHE A 570 20.85 48.93 -27.99
N TYR A 571 21.59 47.86 -28.27
CA TYR A 571 21.39 46.56 -27.63
C TYR A 571 22.36 46.38 -26.47
N SER A 572 21.83 45.96 -25.31
CA SER A 572 22.60 45.77 -24.08
C SER A 572 23.22 44.37 -23.97
N HIS A 573 22.67 43.39 -24.68
CA HIS A 573 23.12 42.00 -24.62
C HIS A 573 23.27 41.35 -26.00
N PHE A 574 24.19 40.39 -26.09
CA PHE A 574 24.40 39.54 -27.25
C PHE A 574 23.90 38.11 -26.99
N GLU A 575 23.26 37.54 -28.01
CA GLU A 575 22.85 36.14 -28.11
C GLU A 575 23.76 35.38 -29.07
N LEU A 576 23.92 34.09 -28.83
CA LEU A 576 24.72 33.20 -29.68
C LEU A 576 23.83 32.58 -30.76
N SER A 577 24.25 32.72 -32.02
CA SER A 577 23.66 32.02 -33.16
C SER A 577 24.12 30.57 -33.20
N GLN A 578 23.18 29.63 -33.24
CA GLN A 578 23.49 28.21 -33.37
C GLN A 578 23.80 27.80 -34.82
N VAL A 579 23.63 28.70 -35.79
CA VAL A 579 23.89 28.41 -37.21
C VAL A 579 25.38 28.50 -37.52
N ASN A 580 26.07 29.48 -36.95
CA ASN A 580 27.44 29.85 -37.34
C ASN A 580 28.33 30.23 -36.13
N GLY A 581 27.84 30.09 -34.90
CA GLY A 581 28.58 30.45 -33.69
C GLY A 581 28.82 31.95 -33.51
N THR A 582 28.17 32.81 -34.33
CA THR A 582 28.34 34.26 -34.23
C THR A 582 27.47 34.86 -33.14
N LEU A 583 27.95 35.92 -32.50
CA LEU A 583 27.21 36.70 -31.50
C LEU A 583 26.43 37.81 -32.20
N PHE A 584 25.11 37.87 -32.00
CA PHE A 584 24.29 38.93 -32.55
C PHE A 584 23.49 39.64 -31.45
N PRO A 585 23.12 40.91 -31.64
CA PRO A 585 22.40 41.67 -30.64
C PRO A 585 21.01 41.08 -30.35
N ARG A 586 20.71 40.86 -29.07
CA ARG A 586 19.41 40.31 -28.64
C ARG A 586 18.31 41.35 -28.85
N LYS A 587 17.33 41.06 -29.71
CA LYS A 587 16.22 41.99 -30.03
C LYS A 587 15.46 42.49 -28.80
N PHE A 588 15.25 41.63 -27.80
CA PHE A 588 14.58 41.99 -26.54
C PHE A 588 15.43 42.84 -25.58
N SER A 589 16.74 42.95 -25.81
CA SER A 589 17.66 43.74 -24.97
C SER A 589 17.82 45.20 -25.43
N LEU A 590 16.91 45.65 -26.29
CA LEU A 590 16.92 47.00 -26.85
C LEU A 590 16.66 48.04 -25.75
N THR A 591 17.67 48.85 -25.47
CA THR A 591 17.60 49.93 -24.48
C THR A 591 17.29 51.27 -25.15
N PRO A 592 16.24 51.97 -24.71
CA PRO A 592 15.84 53.23 -25.32
C PRO A 592 16.70 54.40 -24.83
N THR A 593 17.21 55.19 -25.79
CA THR A 593 17.94 56.45 -25.59
C THR A 593 17.03 57.65 -25.34
N LEU A 594 17.57 58.78 -24.89
CA LEU A 594 16.84 60.05 -24.75
C LEU A 594 16.09 60.43 -26.04
N CYS A 595 16.77 60.39 -27.19
CA CYS A 595 16.15 60.70 -28.48
C CYS A 595 15.03 59.71 -28.83
N SER A 596 15.26 58.41 -28.61
CA SER A 596 14.22 57.40 -28.85
C SER A 596 13.04 57.54 -27.89
N ARG A 597 13.27 57.97 -26.64
CA ARG A 597 12.23 58.22 -25.62
C ARG A 597 11.41 59.45 -25.95
N LEU A 598 12.03 60.52 -26.43
CA LEU A 598 11.35 61.71 -26.94
C LEU A 598 10.51 61.39 -28.18
N LEU A 599 11.08 60.66 -29.15
CA LEU A 599 10.34 60.19 -30.33
C LEU A 599 9.20 59.25 -29.94
N HIS A 600 9.41 58.36 -28.97
CA HIS A 600 8.39 57.48 -28.45
C HIS A 600 7.30 58.26 -27.70
N LEU A 601 7.66 59.31 -26.95
CA LEU A 601 6.72 60.21 -26.29
C LEU A 601 5.87 60.95 -27.34
N CYS A 602 6.48 61.50 -28.39
CA CYS A 602 5.79 62.13 -29.51
C CYS A 602 4.84 61.14 -30.23
N ARG A 603 5.31 59.92 -30.50
CA ARG A 603 4.49 58.84 -31.08
C ARG A 603 3.37 58.42 -30.15
N HIS A 604 3.61 58.37 -28.84
CA HIS A 604 2.63 58.03 -27.83
C HIS A 604 1.56 59.11 -27.71
N ILE A 605 1.94 60.40 -27.77
CA ILE A 605 1.01 61.54 -27.83
C ILE A 605 0.17 61.49 -29.09
N SER A 606 0.79 61.19 -30.24
CA SER A 606 0.09 60.99 -31.51
C SER A 606 -0.89 59.82 -31.42
N LYS A 607 -0.46 58.67 -30.90
CA LYS A 607 -1.27 57.47 -30.73
C LYS A 607 -2.39 57.66 -29.70
N SER A 608 -2.15 58.36 -28.60
CA SER A 608 -3.18 58.65 -27.59
C SER A 608 -4.23 59.64 -28.12
N ARG A 609 -3.82 60.55 -29.00
CA ARG A 609 -4.74 61.43 -29.72
C ARG A 609 -5.57 60.65 -30.72
N THR A 610 -4.95 59.85 -31.60
CA THR A 610 -5.72 59.05 -32.59
C THR A 610 -6.65 58.08 -31.89
N TYR A 611 -6.21 57.43 -30.80
CA TYR A 611 -7.04 56.56 -29.98
C TYR A 611 -8.23 57.25 -29.31
N PHE A 612 -8.08 58.53 -28.90
CA PHE A 612 -9.19 59.32 -28.38
C PHE A 612 -10.17 59.74 -29.48
N GLU A 613 -9.66 60.09 -30.66
CA GLU A 613 -10.49 60.49 -31.82
C GLU A 613 -11.23 59.29 -32.44
N THR A 614 -10.69 58.07 -32.35
CA THR A 614 -11.33 56.85 -32.89
C THR A 614 -12.36 56.21 -31.95
N LYS A 615 -12.52 56.69 -30.71
CA LYS A 615 -13.56 56.19 -29.80
C LYS A 615 -14.93 56.83 -30.12
N PRO A 616 -16.02 56.06 -30.26
CA PRO A 616 -17.36 56.62 -30.48
C PRO A 616 -17.89 57.37 -29.24
N ASP A 617 -18.67 58.43 -29.48
CA ASP A 617 -19.27 59.28 -28.43
C ASP A 617 -20.39 58.55 -27.70
N THR A 618 -20.21 58.30 -26.40
CA THR A 618 -21.21 57.65 -25.54
C THR A 618 -21.36 58.35 -24.18
N GLY A 619 -20.94 59.62 -24.08
CA GLY A 619 -20.98 60.41 -22.85
C GLY A 619 -22.02 61.52 -22.86
N PHE A 620 -22.58 61.82 -21.69
CA PHE A 620 -23.62 62.82 -21.43
C PHE A 620 -23.19 64.29 -21.62
N ILE A 621 -21.89 64.57 -21.83
CA ILE A 621 -21.37 65.88 -22.22
C ILE A 621 -20.60 65.70 -23.52
N GLY A 622 -20.99 66.46 -24.55
CA GLY A 622 -20.49 66.29 -25.91
C GLY A 622 -18.98 66.47 -26.05
N LYS A 623 -18.41 65.81 -27.08
CA LYS A 623 -16.97 65.67 -27.33
C LYS A 623 -16.17 66.97 -27.53
N GLY A 624 -16.84 68.12 -27.60
CA GLY A 624 -16.21 69.44 -27.81
C GLY A 624 -15.27 69.84 -26.67
N LEU A 625 -15.76 69.88 -25.43
CA LEU A 625 -14.97 70.29 -24.26
C LEU A 625 -13.90 69.24 -23.91
N THR A 626 -14.23 67.96 -24.02
CA THR A 626 -13.29 66.84 -23.76
C THR A 626 -12.16 66.78 -24.78
N ARG A 627 -12.36 67.24 -26.04
CA ARG A 627 -11.29 67.34 -27.04
C ARG A 627 -10.27 68.43 -26.65
N HIS A 628 -10.70 69.57 -26.11
CA HIS A 628 -9.80 70.61 -25.60
C HIS A 628 -9.03 70.14 -24.36
N VAL A 629 -9.69 69.50 -23.40
CA VAL A 629 -9.03 68.91 -22.22
C VAL A 629 -8.03 67.82 -22.62
N ASN A 630 -8.36 66.96 -23.57
CA ASN A 630 -7.45 65.93 -24.07
C ASN A 630 -6.26 66.52 -24.87
N ARG A 631 -6.46 67.64 -25.59
CA ARG A 631 -5.36 68.39 -26.23
C ARG A 631 -4.43 69.01 -25.18
N VAL A 632 -4.97 69.64 -24.15
CA VAL A 632 -4.18 70.20 -23.04
C VAL A 632 -3.45 69.08 -22.29
N TRP A 633 -4.12 67.99 -21.94
CA TRP A 633 -3.48 66.86 -21.25
C TRP A 633 -2.37 66.20 -22.07
N ASN A 634 -2.56 66.00 -23.38
CA ASN A 634 -1.57 65.32 -24.22
C ASN A 634 -0.43 66.24 -24.70
N TYR A 635 -0.70 67.51 -25.03
CA TYR A 635 0.34 68.43 -25.51
C TYR A 635 1.00 69.22 -24.38
N LEU A 636 0.25 69.69 -23.37
CA LEU A 636 0.81 70.47 -22.26
C LEU A 636 1.38 69.56 -21.17
N ILE A 637 0.57 68.64 -20.64
CA ILE A 637 0.99 67.82 -19.48
C ILE A 637 1.85 66.63 -19.91
N LYS A 638 1.47 65.87 -20.92
CA LYS A 638 2.34 64.76 -21.41
C LYS A 638 3.44 65.25 -22.35
N GLY A 639 3.14 66.24 -23.19
CA GLY A 639 4.07 66.80 -24.16
C GLY A 639 5.08 67.71 -23.49
N VAL A 640 4.69 68.93 -23.11
CA VAL A 640 5.62 69.92 -22.55
C VAL A 640 6.26 69.42 -21.26
N LEU A 641 5.47 68.99 -20.26
CA LEU A 641 6.03 68.52 -18.99
C LEU A 641 6.78 67.18 -19.15
N GLY A 642 6.30 66.24 -19.98
CA GLY A 642 7.04 64.99 -20.25
C GLY A 642 8.35 65.20 -21.02
N CYS A 643 8.36 66.10 -22.00
CA CYS A 643 9.59 66.53 -22.68
C CYS A 643 10.53 67.23 -21.70
N LEU A 644 10.02 68.13 -20.84
CA LEU A 644 10.81 68.84 -19.83
C LEU A 644 11.44 67.88 -18.81
N VAL A 645 10.71 66.85 -18.36
CA VAL A 645 11.28 65.79 -17.50
C VAL A 645 12.35 65.00 -18.25
N LEU A 646 12.12 64.64 -19.51
CA LEU A 646 13.10 63.90 -20.32
C LEU A 646 14.32 64.74 -20.72
N THR A 647 14.23 66.06 -20.81
CA THR A 647 15.35 66.94 -21.20
C THR A 647 16.08 67.57 -20.01
N LEU A 648 15.42 67.75 -18.86
CA LEU A 648 16.05 68.33 -17.66
C LEU A 648 16.39 67.27 -16.61
N VAL A 649 15.46 66.37 -16.29
CA VAL A 649 15.63 65.41 -15.17
C VAL A 649 16.40 64.17 -15.61
N PHE A 650 16.10 63.61 -16.79
CA PHE A 650 16.75 62.38 -17.27
C PHE A 650 18.26 62.54 -17.49
N PRO A 651 18.80 63.62 -18.09
CA PRO A 651 20.25 63.78 -18.22
C PRO A 651 20.96 63.87 -16.88
N VAL A 652 20.40 64.62 -15.93
CA VAL A 652 20.92 64.72 -14.56
C VAL A 652 20.91 63.36 -13.88
N ALA A 653 19.81 62.61 -14.00
CA ALA A 653 19.70 61.26 -13.45
C ALA A 653 20.74 60.29 -14.07
N CYS A 654 20.96 60.34 -15.39
CA CYS A 654 21.96 59.51 -16.06
C CYS A 654 23.39 59.84 -15.60
N ILE A 655 23.73 61.13 -15.53
CA ILE A 655 25.06 61.59 -15.08
C ILE A 655 25.28 61.20 -13.62
N LEU A 656 24.31 61.50 -12.73
CA LEU A 656 24.40 61.17 -11.32
C LEU A 656 24.50 59.66 -11.09
N THR A 657 23.67 58.87 -11.77
CA THR A 657 23.72 57.40 -11.69
C THR A 657 25.07 56.88 -12.16
N THR A 658 25.61 57.42 -13.25
CA THR A 658 26.91 57.01 -13.79
C THR A 658 28.04 57.37 -12.82
N ILE A 659 28.05 58.57 -12.25
CA ILE A 659 29.06 59.02 -11.26
C ILE A 659 29.01 58.12 -10.02
N VAL A 660 27.81 57.90 -9.46
CA VAL A 660 27.64 57.05 -8.26
C VAL A 660 28.09 55.62 -8.55
N CYS A 661 27.72 55.05 -9.69
CA CYS A 661 28.12 53.69 -10.05
C CYS A 661 29.64 53.57 -10.28
N LEU A 662 30.27 54.54 -10.94
CA LEU A 662 31.73 54.55 -11.11
C LEU A 662 32.47 54.69 -9.77
N LEU A 663 31.97 55.52 -8.85
CA LEU A 663 32.52 55.62 -7.49
C LEU A 663 32.37 54.31 -6.71
N LEU A 664 31.20 53.65 -6.81
CA LEU A 664 30.97 52.34 -6.19
C LEU A 664 31.87 51.25 -6.80
N ALA A 665 32.11 51.29 -8.11
CA ALA A 665 33.01 50.37 -8.80
C ALA A 665 34.48 50.58 -8.39
N LEU A 666 34.95 51.83 -8.34
CA LEU A 666 36.31 52.17 -7.93
C LEU A 666 36.59 51.75 -6.47
N THR A 667 35.60 51.95 -5.60
CA THR A 667 35.70 51.61 -4.18
C THR A 667 35.39 50.14 -3.87
N ALA A 668 34.97 49.33 -4.85
CA ALA A 668 34.54 47.94 -4.67
C ALA A 668 35.62 47.07 -4.02
N VAL A 669 36.89 47.27 -4.35
CA VAL A 669 38.01 46.51 -3.78
C VAL A 669 38.13 46.72 -2.26
N ILE A 670 37.63 47.83 -1.72
CA ILE A 670 37.70 48.19 -0.30
C ILE A 670 36.48 47.68 0.46
N TRP A 671 35.27 47.96 -0.03
CA TRP A 671 34.05 47.65 0.73
C TRP A 671 33.56 46.21 0.53
N VAL A 672 33.82 45.57 -0.63
CA VAL A 672 33.38 44.18 -0.88
C VAL A 672 34.00 43.18 0.11
N PRO A 673 35.31 43.22 0.43
CA PRO A 673 35.88 42.38 1.48
C PRO A 673 35.20 42.57 2.86
N LEU A 674 34.85 43.80 3.22
CA LEU A 674 34.16 44.06 4.50
C LEU A 674 32.75 43.43 4.51
N VAL A 675 32.03 43.54 3.40
CA VAL A 675 30.69 42.94 3.25
C VAL A 675 30.75 41.42 3.25
N THR A 676 31.70 40.81 2.51
CA THR A 676 31.85 39.35 2.48
C THR A 676 32.37 38.81 3.81
N LEU A 677 33.13 39.60 4.58
CA LEU A 677 33.59 39.23 5.92
C LEU A 677 32.43 39.29 6.91
N ALA A 678 31.61 40.35 6.87
CA ALA A 678 30.38 40.43 7.65
C ALA A 678 29.44 39.26 7.33
N LEU A 679 29.33 38.88 6.06
CA LEU A 679 28.59 37.69 5.64
C LEU A 679 29.22 36.40 6.19
N HIS A 680 30.55 36.26 6.16
CA HIS A 680 31.25 35.09 6.72
C HIS A 680 31.00 34.94 8.23
N LEU A 681 31.07 36.04 8.98
CA LEU A 681 30.73 36.10 10.40
C LEU A 681 29.24 35.79 10.64
N GLY A 682 28.35 36.34 9.80
CA GLY A 682 26.92 36.05 9.82
C GLY A 682 26.60 34.58 9.53
N MET A 683 27.35 33.92 8.66
CA MET A 683 27.21 32.48 8.38
C MET A 683 27.61 31.63 9.58
N ALA A 684 28.65 32.04 10.32
CA ALA A 684 29.07 31.36 11.54
C ALA A 684 28.06 31.52 12.69
N LEU A 685 27.43 32.69 12.82
CA LEU A 685 26.54 33.04 13.93
C LEU A 685 25.07 32.69 13.70
N VAL A 686 24.54 32.90 12.50
CA VAL A 686 23.10 32.87 12.21
C VAL A 686 22.72 31.68 11.32
N TYR A 687 23.32 31.58 10.12
CA TYR A 687 22.93 30.55 9.14
C TYR A 687 24.08 30.13 8.22
N ASP A 688 24.51 28.87 8.33
CA ASP A 688 25.66 28.33 7.60
C ASP A 688 25.28 27.92 6.16
N LEU A 689 25.44 28.87 5.22
CA LEU A 689 25.26 28.64 3.77
C LEU A 689 26.27 27.64 3.19
N ASP A 690 27.45 27.57 3.80
CA ASP A 690 28.57 26.75 3.36
C ASP A 690 28.57 25.37 4.03
N CYS A 691 27.47 24.99 4.71
CA CYS A 691 27.34 23.69 5.38
C CYS A 691 27.70 22.52 4.42
N PRO A 692 28.59 21.59 4.83
CA PRO A 692 29.07 20.52 3.97
C PRO A 692 28.00 19.47 3.66
N ASP A 693 27.12 19.15 4.62
CA ASP A 693 26.00 18.22 4.45
C ASP A 693 24.69 18.84 4.97
N PRO A 694 23.82 19.37 4.10
CA PRO A 694 22.59 20.06 4.49
C PRO A 694 21.48 19.10 4.98
N GLY A 695 21.62 17.78 4.75
CA GLY A 695 20.61 16.79 5.13
C GLY A 695 20.75 16.29 6.56
N SER A 696 21.98 16.20 7.08
CA SER A 696 22.26 15.64 8.41
C SER A 696 22.62 16.67 9.48
N ARG A 697 23.19 17.82 9.09
CA ARG A 697 23.67 18.86 10.03
C ARG A 697 22.68 20.02 10.13
N ASN A 698 22.58 20.58 11.33
CA ASN A 698 21.83 21.81 11.55
C ASN A 698 22.56 23.00 10.91
N ARG A 699 21.79 23.89 10.28
CA ARG A 699 22.29 25.07 9.58
C ARG A 699 22.14 26.36 10.39
N TYR A 700 21.27 26.38 11.39
CA TYR A 700 20.96 27.58 12.17
C TYR A 700 21.78 27.64 13.46
N CYS A 701 22.34 28.81 13.75
CA CYS A 701 23.04 29.13 15.01
C CYS A 701 24.03 28.04 15.47
N VAL A 702 24.94 27.62 14.58
CA VAL A 702 25.80 26.44 14.78
C VAL A 702 26.75 26.61 15.98
N ILE A 703 27.29 27.80 16.20
CA ILE A 703 28.14 28.11 17.38
C ILE A 703 27.33 27.95 18.68
N LEU A 704 26.10 28.45 18.70
CA LEU A 704 25.24 28.38 19.88
C LEU A 704 24.89 26.93 20.21
N GLU A 705 24.59 26.13 19.18
CA GLU A 705 24.37 24.68 19.35
C GLU A 705 25.63 23.98 19.89
N ALA A 706 26.80 24.27 19.34
CA ALA A 706 28.04 23.66 19.80
C ALA A 706 28.35 24.01 21.27
N LEU A 707 28.26 25.29 21.64
CA LEU A 707 28.57 25.75 23.00
C LEU A 707 27.50 25.36 24.02
N LEU A 708 26.23 25.73 23.80
CA LEU A 708 25.18 25.52 24.78
C LEU A 708 24.69 24.07 24.79
N VAL A 709 24.44 23.48 23.63
CA VAL A 709 23.81 22.16 23.57
C VAL A 709 24.84 21.05 23.71
N ASN A 710 25.89 21.04 22.88
CA ASN A 710 26.83 19.92 22.82
C ASN A 710 27.86 19.96 23.96
N ILE A 711 28.48 21.12 24.22
CA ILE A 711 29.52 21.26 25.26
C ILE A 711 28.89 21.46 26.65
N PHE A 712 28.07 22.50 26.83
CA PHE A 712 27.56 22.83 28.17
C PHE A 712 26.52 21.82 28.65
N LEU A 713 25.37 21.71 27.96
CA LEU A 713 24.27 20.85 28.41
C LEU A 713 24.64 19.35 28.31
N GLN A 714 25.05 18.86 27.14
CA GLN A 714 25.34 17.45 26.94
C GLN A 714 26.73 17.03 27.42
N GLY A 715 27.72 17.92 27.40
CA GLY A 715 29.11 17.59 27.77
C GLY A 715 29.38 17.74 29.27
N LEU A 716 28.96 18.86 29.89
CA LEU A 716 29.28 19.18 31.30
C LEU A 716 28.13 18.87 32.27
N VAL A 717 26.91 19.31 31.95
CA VAL A 717 25.76 19.15 32.86
C VAL A 717 25.26 17.70 32.88
N GLN A 718 25.12 17.08 31.71
CA GLN A 718 24.62 15.71 31.57
C GLN A 718 25.40 14.66 32.37
N PRO A 719 26.75 14.57 32.37
CA PRO A 719 27.45 13.52 33.12
C PRO A 719 27.30 13.70 34.63
N VAL A 720 27.32 14.94 35.13
CA VAL A 720 27.09 15.25 36.55
C VAL A 720 25.69 14.79 36.94
N LEU A 721 24.68 15.17 36.15
CA LEU A 721 23.29 14.77 36.42
C LEU A 721 23.07 13.26 36.25
N ALA A 722 23.71 12.63 35.26
CA ALA A 722 23.63 11.19 35.02
C ALA A 722 24.26 10.38 36.16
N LEU A 723 25.43 10.81 36.67
CA LEU A 723 26.09 10.19 37.82
C LEU A 723 25.29 10.40 39.10
N LEU A 724 24.78 11.62 39.33
CA LEU A 724 23.94 11.91 40.50
C LEU A 724 22.65 11.06 40.46
N ILE A 725 22.02 10.92 39.29
CA ILE A 725 20.86 10.03 39.13
C ILE A 725 21.24 8.57 39.35
N ALA A 726 22.36 8.10 38.81
CA ALA A 726 22.77 6.70 38.93
C ALA A 726 23.16 6.32 40.36
N CYS A 727 23.94 7.17 41.03
CA CYS A 727 24.58 6.88 42.33
C CYS A 727 23.73 7.32 43.53
N CYS A 728 22.86 8.33 43.40
CA CYS A 728 22.08 8.85 44.52
C CYS A 728 20.58 8.59 44.33
N PHE A 729 19.97 9.10 43.24
CA PHE A 729 18.52 9.01 43.09
C PHE A 729 18.02 7.59 42.81
N CYS A 730 18.70 6.81 41.97
CA CYS A 730 18.30 5.43 41.69
C CYS A 730 18.33 4.51 42.93
N PRO A 731 19.39 4.48 43.76
CA PRO A 731 19.37 3.69 44.98
C PRO A 731 18.38 4.22 46.02
N LEU A 732 18.24 5.54 46.17
CA LEU A 732 17.24 6.13 47.07
C LEU A 732 15.80 5.74 46.64
N ALA A 733 15.50 5.85 45.35
CA ALA A 733 14.21 5.44 44.79
C ALA A 733 13.98 3.94 44.94
N CYS A 734 15.01 3.10 44.76
CA CYS A 734 14.92 1.66 45.01
C CYS A 734 14.57 1.38 46.48
N ILE A 735 15.28 1.98 47.43
CA ILE A 735 15.02 1.80 48.87
C ILE A 735 13.60 2.26 49.22
N LEU A 736 13.17 3.41 48.70
CA LEU A 736 11.83 3.94 48.92
C LEU A 736 10.73 3.03 48.33
N CYS A 737 10.90 2.56 47.09
CA CYS A 737 9.92 1.65 46.47
C CYS A 737 9.82 0.33 47.22
N VAL A 738 10.96 -0.24 47.65
CA VAL A 738 10.99 -1.48 48.43
C VAL A 738 10.37 -1.28 49.82
N SER A 739 10.67 -0.18 50.50
CA SER A 739 10.10 0.10 51.83
C SER A 739 8.59 0.32 51.75
N VAL A 740 8.11 1.11 50.79
CA VAL A 740 6.67 1.31 50.54
C VAL A 740 6.00 -0.01 50.16
N GLY A 741 6.62 -0.83 49.30
CA GLY A 741 6.11 -2.13 48.91
C GLY A 741 5.97 -3.10 50.11
N LEU A 742 6.97 -3.14 50.98
CA LEU A 742 6.94 -3.95 52.20
C LEU A 742 5.88 -3.46 53.20
N VAL A 743 5.82 -2.16 53.46
CA VAL A 743 4.81 -1.57 54.35
C VAL A 743 3.41 -1.84 53.81
N ARG A 744 3.19 -1.64 52.50
CA ARG A 744 1.92 -1.94 51.83
C ARG A 744 1.57 -3.42 51.94
N TYR A 745 2.53 -4.33 51.74
CA TYR A 745 2.32 -5.77 51.87
C TYR A 745 1.87 -6.16 53.29
N TRP A 746 2.55 -5.65 54.32
CA TRP A 746 2.21 -5.94 55.72
C TRP A 746 0.87 -5.34 56.13
N LEU A 747 0.64 -4.05 55.83
CA LEU A 747 -0.65 -3.40 56.09
C LEU A 747 -1.79 -4.13 55.36
N ARG A 748 -1.55 -4.58 54.13
CA ARG A 748 -2.54 -5.35 53.37
C ARG A 748 -2.81 -6.71 53.98
N LEU A 749 -1.79 -7.42 54.45
CA LEU A 749 -1.96 -8.72 55.10
C LEU A 749 -2.75 -8.59 56.41
N VAL A 750 -2.47 -7.55 57.20
CA VAL A 750 -3.22 -7.22 58.43
C VAL A 750 -4.67 -6.87 58.09
N TRP A 751 -4.89 -6.01 57.09
CA TRP A 751 -6.22 -5.62 56.62
C TRP A 751 -7.03 -6.81 56.11
N ASP A 752 -6.49 -7.62 55.20
CA ASP A 752 -7.17 -8.80 54.65
C ASP A 752 -7.49 -9.82 55.74
N THR A 753 -6.59 -10.01 56.72
CA THR A 753 -6.84 -10.89 57.87
C THR A 753 -7.95 -10.33 58.77
N GLY A 754 -7.94 -9.03 59.04
CA GLY A 754 -8.97 -8.33 59.81
C GLY A 754 -10.35 -8.39 59.14
N MET A 755 -10.42 -8.07 57.84
CA MET A 755 -11.65 -8.13 57.04
C MET A 755 -12.18 -9.56 56.92
N PHE A 756 -11.30 -10.55 56.76
CA PHE A 756 -11.68 -11.95 56.67
C PHE A 756 -12.34 -12.45 57.96
N TYR A 757 -11.70 -12.27 59.12
CA TYR A 757 -12.25 -12.76 60.40
C TYR A 757 -13.36 -11.88 60.97
N GLY A 758 -13.31 -10.57 60.73
CA GLY A 758 -14.28 -9.60 61.25
C GLY A 758 -15.60 -9.58 60.46
N LEU A 759 -15.52 -9.54 59.13
CA LEU A 759 -16.70 -9.34 58.27
C LEU A 759 -17.02 -10.56 57.40
N ILE A 760 -16.06 -11.05 56.61
CA ILE A 760 -16.34 -12.03 55.53
C ILE A 760 -16.71 -13.40 56.10
N LYS A 761 -15.98 -13.91 57.10
CA LYS A 761 -16.25 -15.22 57.72
C LYS A 761 -17.61 -15.28 58.44
N LYS A 762 -18.06 -14.15 59.01
CA LYS A 762 -19.32 -14.08 59.79
C LYS A 762 -20.53 -13.63 58.95
N ARG A 763 -20.33 -12.81 57.91
CA ARG A 763 -21.41 -12.17 57.13
C ARG A 763 -21.35 -12.44 55.62
N GLY A 764 -20.38 -13.21 55.12
CA GLY A 764 -20.25 -13.52 53.69
C GLY A 764 -21.41 -14.36 53.15
N ARG A 765 -22.08 -13.84 52.12
CA ARG A 765 -23.19 -14.47 51.41
C ARG A 765 -22.93 -14.45 49.90
N VAL A 766 -23.65 -15.29 49.16
CA VAL A 766 -23.59 -15.33 47.70
C VAL A 766 -24.28 -14.07 47.13
N PRO A 767 -23.61 -13.28 46.28
CA PRO A 767 -24.21 -12.09 45.67
C PRO A 767 -25.16 -12.47 44.52
N ALA A 768 -26.20 -11.65 44.33
CA ALA A 768 -27.17 -11.77 43.25
C ALA A 768 -26.84 -10.87 42.03
N CYS A 769 -25.96 -9.89 42.19
CA CYS A 769 -25.57 -8.99 41.10
C CYS A 769 -24.15 -8.46 41.30
N ASP A 770 -23.58 -7.93 40.22
CA ASP A 770 -22.31 -7.22 40.28
C ASP A 770 -22.46 -5.98 41.16
N SER A 771 -21.62 -5.88 42.18
CA SER A 771 -21.55 -4.73 43.07
C SER A 771 -20.14 -4.19 43.12
N PHE A 772 -19.97 -2.98 43.67
CA PHE A 772 -18.64 -2.44 43.92
C PHE A 772 -17.79 -3.34 44.84
N ILE A 773 -18.44 -4.17 45.68
CA ILE A 773 -17.77 -5.04 46.66
C ILE A 773 -17.44 -6.41 46.07
N VAL A 774 -18.29 -6.94 45.18
CA VAL A 774 -18.07 -8.25 44.55
C VAL A 774 -18.43 -8.14 43.07
N LYS A 775 -17.46 -8.46 42.21
CA LYS A 775 -17.62 -8.41 40.76
C LYS A 775 -17.39 -9.78 40.16
N ARG A 776 -18.27 -10.20 39.25
CA ARG A 776 -18.14 -11.43 38.48
C ARG A 776 -17.05 -11.28 37.43
N ILE A 777 -16.23 -12.33 37.29
CA ILE A 777 -15.07 -12.36 36.37
C ILE A 777 -15.18 -13.49 35.36
N ALA A 778 -15.88 -14.56 35.71
CA ALA A 778 -16.27 -15.59 34.78
C ALA A 778 -17.66 -16.12 35.16
N GLY A 779 -18.37 -16.69 34.20
CA GLY A 779 -19.71 -17.27 34.39
C GLY A 779 -20.60 -17.09 33.16
N PRO A 780 -21.69 -17.86 33.05
CA PRO A 780 -22.66 -17.74 31.97
C PRO A 780 -23.21 -16.30 31.86
N GLY A 781 -23.25 -15.79 30.63
CA GLY A 781 -23.67 -14.41 30.31
C GLY A 781 -22.60 -13.32 30.42
N LEU A 782 -21.39 -13.61 30.90
CA LEU A 782 -20.27 -12.64 30.98
C LEU A 782 -19.25 -12.75 29.83
N ALA A 783 -19.05 -13.96 29.31
CA ALA A 783 -18.20 -14.19 28.13
C ALA A 783 -18.98 -13.87 26.84
N SER A 784 -18.34 -13.23 25.86
CA SER A 784 -18.93 -12.95 24.55
C SER A 784 -19.17 -14.21 23.70
N ASN A 785 -18.44 -15.29 24.01
CA ASN A 785 -18.31 -16.49 23.19
C ASN A 785 -19.08 -17.65 23.82
N TYR A 786 -20.36 -17.74 23.50
CA TYR A 786 -21.24 -18.85 23.85
C TYR A 786 -22.11 -19.22 22.65
N PHE A 787 -22.61 -20.45 22.63
CA PHE A 787 -23.44 -20.99 21.55
C PHE A 787 -24.77 -21.52 22.07
N PHE A 788 -25.80 -21.50 21.21
CA PHE A 788 -27.12 -22.06 21.48
C PHE A 788 -27.27 -23.41 20.79
N GLN A 789 -27.60 -24.45 21.53
CA GLN A 789 -27.96 -25.77 21.02
C GLN A 789 -29.46 -25.81 20.74
N VAL A 790 -29.83 -26.09 19.50
CA VAL A 790 -31.22 -26.30 19.06
C VAL A 790 -31.50 -27.80 18.94
N ARG A 791 -32.76 -28.24 18.87
CA ARG A 791 -33.11 -29.64 18.57
C ARG A 791 -33.22 -29.86 17.05
N PRO A 792 -32.86 -31.04 16.50
CA PRO A 792 -32.94 -31.29 15.07
C PRO A 792 -34.36 -31.10 14.51
N GLU A 793 -35.40 -31.33 15.32
CA GLU A 793 -36.80 -31.11 14.93
C GLU A 793 -37.11 -29.63 14.68
N GLN A 794 -36.56 -28.72 15.49
CA GLN A 794 -36.71 -27.28 15.29
C GLN A 794 -35.95 -26.83 14.04
N ALA A 795 -34.75 -27.38 13.81
CA ALA A 795 -33.97 -27.08 12.61
C ALA A 795 -34.73 -27.51 11.33
N LEU A 796 -35.32 -28.71 11.34
CA LEU A 796 -36.13 -29.22 10.21
C LEU A 796 -37.43 -28.42 10.01
N ALA A 797 -38.08 -27.97 11.08
CA ALA A 797 -39.26 -27.11 10.98
C ALA A 797 -38.94 -25.74 10.35
N ALA A 798 -37.81 -25.13 10.74
CA ALA A 798 -37.33 -23.91 10.08
C ALA A 798 -36.90 -24.15 8.63
N PHE A 799 -36.34 -25.33 8.34
CA PHE A 799 -35.99 -25.76 6.99
C PHE A 799 -37.23 -25.88 6.10
N GLU A 800 -38.31 -26.50 6.58
CA GLU A 800 -39.59 -26.59 5.86
C GLU A 800 -40.16 -25.21 5.50
N ALA A 801 -40.10 -24.25 6.42
CA ALA A 801 -40.55 -22.88 6.16
C ALA A 801 -39.73 -22.21 5.05
N LYS A 802 -38.44 -22.53 4.94
CA LYS A 802 -37.56 -22.04 3.88
C LYS A 802 -37.85 -22.70 2.52
N LEU A 803 -38.16 -24.00 2.50
CA LEU A 803 -38.63 -24.67 1.28
C LEU A 803 -39.91 -24.04 0.74
N GLU A 804 -40.87 -23.74 1.63
CA GLU A 804 -42.09 -23.04 1.25
C GLU A 804 -41.77 -21.65 0.68
N LEU A 805 -40.82 -20.92 1.26
CA LEU A 805 -40.37 -19.64 0.74
C LEU A 805 -39.81 -19.75 -0.69
N ASP A 806 -39.01 -20.79 -0.97
CA ASP A 806 -38.46 -21.04 -2.31
C ASP A 806 -39.56 -21.40 -3.33
N GLU A 807 -40.57 -22.18 -2.93
CA GLU A 807 -41.75 -22.43 -3.78
C GLU A 807 -42.53 -21.14 -4.06
N LEU A 808 -42.69 -20.26 -3.07
CA LEU A 808 -43.36 -18.98 -3.24
C LEU A 808 -42.62 -18.07 -4.24
N LEU A 809 -41.28 -18.09 -4.24
CA LEU A 809 -40.47 -17.34 -5.22
C LEU A 809 -40.62 -17.92 -6.64
N ALA A 810 -40.60 -19.24 -6.78
CA ALA A 810 -40.83 -19.89 -8.07
C ALA A 810 -42.25 -19.64 -8.59
N TYR A 811 -43.25 -19.70 -7.70
CA TYR A 811 -44.64 -19.35 -7.99
C TYR A 811 -44.79 -17.88 -8.40
N GLN A 812 -44.10 -16.97 -7.71
CA GLN A 812 -44.10 -15.54 -8.04
C GLN A 812 -43.64 -15.32 -9.49
N HIS A 813 -42.46 -15.82 -9.85
CA HIS A 813 -41.94 -15.67 -11.21
C HIS A 813 -42.82 -16.29 -12.29
N GLN A 814 -43.36 -17.50 -12.04
CA GLN A 814 -44.27 -18.17 -12.97
C GLN A 814 -45.57 -17.36 -13.16
N THR A 815 -46.13 -16.84 -12.08
CA THR A 815 -47.40 -16.12 -12.09
C THR A 815 -47.25 -14.73 -12.70
N GLU A 816 -46.18 -14.00 -12.38
CA GLU A 816 -45.84 -12.72 -13.03
C GLU A 816 -45.70 -12.89 -14.55
N SER A 817 -45.02 -13.95 -14.99
CA SER A 817 -44.88 -14.25 -16.41
C SER A 817 -46.23 -14.52 -17.09
N ARG A 818 -47.15 -15.20 -16.42
CA ARG A 818 -48.52 -15.45 -16.92
C ARG A 818 -49.37 -14.19 -16.94
N VAL A 819 -49.30 -13.36 -15.91
CA VAL A 819 -50.03 -12.09 -15.84
C VAL A 819 -49.65 -11.18 -17.02
N LEU A 820 -48.36 -11.14 -17.38
CA LEU A 820 -47.83 -10.33 -18.49
C LEU A 820 -47.99 -10.96 -19.88
N GLN A 821 -48.44 -12.22 -19.99
CA GLN A 821 -48.53 -12.95 -21.25
C GLN A 821 -49.38 -12.23 -22.32
N PRO A 822 -50.58 -11.70 -22.01
CA PRO A 822 -51.40 -11.03 -23.02
C PRO A 822 -50.72 -9.78 -23.60
N GLN A 823 -49.92 -9.07 -22.79
CA GLN A 823 -49.15 -7.91 -23.25
C GLN A 823 -48.03 -8.32 -24.20
N LYS A 824 -47.34 -9.43 -23.88
CA LYS A 824 -46.26 -9.97 -24.72
C LYS A 824 -46.81 -10.49 -26.06
N ASP A 825 -47.90 -11.24 -26.02
CA ASP A 825 -48.54 -11.78 -27.22
C ASP A 825 -49.01 -10.63 -28.14
N PHE A 826 -49.58 -9.57 -27.57
CA PHE A 826 -49.98 -8.39 -28.33
C PHE A 826 -48.78 -7.62 -28.90
N ALA A 827 -47.73 -7.41 -28.11
CA ALA A 827 -46.51 -6.76 -28.59
C ALA A 827 -45.86 -7.55 -29.72
N GLN A 828 -45.80 -8.88 -29.59
CA GLN A 828 -45.26 -9.79 -30.60
C GLN A 828 -46.13 -9.79 -31.87
N PHE A 829 -47.46 -9.74 -31.74
CA PHE A 829 -48.36 -9.59 -32.89
C PHE A 829 -48.09 -8.28 -33.64
N VAL A 830 -47.99 -7.15 -32.93
CA VAL A 830 -47.71 -5.85 -33.55
C VAL A 830 -46.34 -5.84 -34.23
N GLU A 831 -45.34 -6.45 -33.61
CA GLU A 831 -44.01 -6.62 -34.21
C GLU A 831 -44.04 -7.54 -35.45
N ALA A 832 -44.77 -8.66 -35.41
CA ALA A 832 -44.88 -9.59 -36.53
C ALA A 832 -45.64 -8.98 -37.71
N CYS A 833 -46.72 -8.22 -37.47
CA CYS A 833 -47.53 -7.63 -38.51
C CYS A 833 -46.96 -6.31 -39.06
N PHE A 834 -46.35 -5.48 -38.21
CA PHE A 834 -45.96 -4.12 -38.57
C PHE A 834 -44.45 -3.82 -38.41
N GLY A 835 -43.68 -4.74 -37.87
CA GLY A 835 -42.21 -4.66 -37.77
C GLY A 835 -41.50 -4.46 -39.12
N PRO A 836 -41.89 -5.13 -40.23
CA PRO A 836 -41.32 -4.87 -41.55
C PRO A 836 -41.51 -3.43 -42.04
N PHE A 837 -42.50 -2.71 -41.49
CA PHE A 837 -42.81 -1.31 -41.82
C PHE A 837 -42.20 -0.31 -40.83
N SER A 838 -41.33 -0.77 -39.92
CA SER A 838 -40.73 0.07 -38.87
C SER A 838 -41.75 0.78 -37.96
N ALA A 839 -42.99 0.28 -37.90
CA ALA A 839 -44.00 0.83 -37.00
C ALA A 839 -43.75 0.30 -35.59
N THR A 840 -43.80 1.20 -34.60
CA THR A 840 -43.63 0.86 -33.19
C THR A 840 -44.95 0.89 -32.46
N LEU A 841 -45.10 0.01 -31.46
CA LEU A 841 -46.30 -0.05 -30.63
C LEU A 841 -46.51 1.27 -29.87
N ALA A 842 -47.60 1.98 -30.17
CA ALA A 842 -48.00 3.16 -29.42
C ALA A 842 -48.64 2.74 -28.08
N LYS A 843 -48.13 3.26 -26.95
CA LYS A 843 -48.63 2.98 -25.59
C LYS A 843 -49.93 3.73 -25.25
N ASN A 844 -50.89 3.76 -26.18
CA ASN A 844 -52.12 4.54 -26.09
C ASN A 844 -53.31 3.62 -26.42
N GLY A 845 -54.50 3.89 -25.87
CA GLY A 845 -55.71 3.10 -26.17
C GLY A 845 -55.74 1.73 -25.45
N PRO A 846 -56.26 0.67 -26.08
CA PRO A 846 -56.53 -0.64 -25.44
C PRO A 846 -55.31 -1.29 -24.77
N TYR A 847 -54.11 -1.11 -25.33
CA TYR A 847 -52.87 -1.62 -24.73
C TYR A 847 -52.59 -1.02 -23.35
N LYS A 848 -52.96 0.25 -23.12
CA LYS A 848 -52.78 0.94 -21.83
C LYS A 848 -53.76 0.45 -20.77
N GLU A 849 -54.93 -0.03 -21.19
CA GLU A 849 -55.90 -0.65 -20.28
C GLU A 849 -55.42 -2.03 -19.83
N LEU A 850 -54.86 -2.81 -20.76
CA LEU A 850 -54.18 -4.07 -20.47
C LEU A 850 -52.93 -3.89 -19.59
N GLU A 851 -52.19 -2.79 -19.77
CA GLU A 851 -51.05 -2.40 -18.91
C GLU A 851 -51.51 -2.18 -17.46
N LYS A 852 -52.57 -1.39 -17.24
CA LYS A 852 -53.15 -1.13 -15.91
C LYS A 852 -53.73 -2.38 -15.25
N GLU A 853 -54.37 -3.26 -16.01
CA GLU A 853 -54.92 -4.51 -15.52
C GLU A 853 -53.82 -5.44 -14.98
N ALA A 854 -52.72 -5.58 -15.73
CA ALA A 854 -51.58 -6.36 -15.25
C ALA A 854 -50.92 -5.73 -14.01
N GLU A 855 -50.78 -4.40 -13.96
CA GLU A 855 -50.24 -3.70 -12.79
C GLU A 855 -51.08 -3.94 -11.53
N THR A 856 -52.40 -3.91 -11.63
CA THR A 856 -53.31 -4.20 -10.50
C THR A 856 -53.24 -5.66 -10.06
N LEU A 857 -53.13 -6.61 -10.99
CA LEU A 857 -52.93 -8.02 -10.68
C LEU A 857 -51.57 -8.28 -10.01
N MET A 858 -50.49 -7.63 -10.49
CA MET A 858 -49.16 -7.72 -9.89
C MET A 858 -49.16 -7.19 -8.44
N ALA A 859 -49.78 -6.04 -8.19
CA ALA A 859 -49.88 -5.48 -6.84
C ALA A 859 -50.62 -6.43 -5.87
N SER A 860 -51.73 -7.03 -6.31
CA SER A 860 -52.47 -8.01 -5.49
C SER A 860 -51.68 -9.29 -5.23
N LEU A 861 -50.88 -9.73 -6.21
CA LEU A 861 -49.98 -10.88 -6.06
C LEU A 861 -48.92 -10.61 -5.00
N HIS A 862 -48.22 -9.46 -5.08
CA HIS A 862 -47.19 -9.08 -4.12
C HIS A 862 -47.75 -8.93 -2.70
N GLU A 863 -48.89 -8.26 -2.51
CA GLU A 863 -49.50 -8.10 -1.18
C GLU A 863 -49.77 -9.45 -0.48
N LYS A 864 -50.35 -10.40 -1.23
CA LYS A 864 -50.66 -11.73 -0.70
C LYS A 864 -49.38 -12.54 -0.40
N LEU A 865 -48.38 -12.46 -1.27
CA LEU A 865 -47.09 -13.13 -1.08
C LEU A 865 -46.34 -12.56 0.12
N ASP A 866 -46.24 -11.24 0.25
CA ASP A 866 -45.50 -10.58 1.32
C ASP A 866 -46.14 -10.79 2.70
N ARG A 867 -47.47 -10.93 2.75
CA ARG A 867 -48.14 -11.39 3.97
C ARG A 867 -47.68 -12.79 4.37
N ARG A 868 -47.59 -13.73 3.43
CA ARG A 868 -47.16 -15.10 3.70
C ARG A 868 -45.67 -15.20 4.02
N LYS A 869 -44.81 -14.48 3.29
CA LYS A 869 -43.37 -14.38 3.56
C LYS A 869 -43.10 -13.92 5.01
N ARG A 870 -43.86 -12.93 5.52
CA ARG A 870 -43.73 -12.43 6.91
C ARG A 870 -44.11 -13.46 7.99
N GLU A 871 -44.98 -14.43 7.68
CA GLU A 871 -45.36 -15.52 8.59
C GLU A 871 -44.29 -16.62 8.65
N LEU A 872 -43.53 -16.83 7.57
CA LEU A 872 -42.49 -17.86 7.43
C LEU A 872 -41.11 -17.44 7.96
N MET A 873 -40.90 -16.15 8.22
CA MET A 873 -39.61 -15.63 8.70
C MET A 873 -39.31 -16.05 10.14
N PRO A 874 -38.16 -16.68 10.42
CA PRO A 874 -37.74 -16.98 11.79
C PRO A 874 -37.46 -15.67 12.53
N GLY A 875 -38.09 -15.46 13.69
CA GLY A 875 -37.95 -14.23 14.50
C GLY A 875 -36.58 -14.04 15.17
N LEU A 876 -35.53 -14.72 14.70
CA LEU A 876 -34.17 -14.70 15.25
C LEU A 876 -33.43 -13.42 14.81
N SER A 877 -32.78 -12.73 15.74
CA SER A 877 -31.87 -11.63 15.39
C SER A 877 -30.63 -12.16 14.64
N PRO A 878 -30.01 -11.39 13.73
CA PRO A 878 -28.79 -11.80 13.02
C PRO A 878 -27.64 -12.22 13.94
N SER A 879 -27.53 -11.58 15.12
CA SER A 879 -26.55 -11.90 16.16
C SER A 879 -26.78 -13.23 16.89
N LEU A 880 -28.03 -13.69 16.94
CA LEU A 880 -28.40 -14.95 17.56
C LEU A 880 -28.21 -16.10 16.57
N ARG A 881 -28.56 -15.86 15.30
CA ARG A 881 -28.40 -16.79 14.19
C ARG A 881 -26.97 -17.32 14.06
N SER A 882 -25.95 -16.48 14.27
CA SER A 882 -24.54 -16.91 14.22
C SER A 882 -24.09 -17.77 15.39
N LYS A 883 -24.87 -17.83 16.47
CA LYS A 883 -24.55 -18.58 17.68
C LYS A 883 -25.31 -19.90 17.78
N VAL A 884 -26.27 -20.16 16.91
CA VAL A 884 -27.05 -21.41 16.91
C VAL A 884 -26.22 -22.53 16.28
N LYS A 885 -26.15 -23.69 16.96
CA LYS A 885 -25.41 -24.87 16.54
C LYS A 885 -26.13 -26.16 16.95
N LEU A 886 -25.72 -27.28 16.35
CA LEU A 886 -26.14 -28.64 16.72
C LEU A 886 -24.93 -29.46 17.18
N THR A 887 -25.19 -30.57 17.88
CA THR A 887 -24.12 -31.56 18.10
C THR A 887 -23.78 -32.26 16.79
N THR A 888 -22.59 -32.87 16.70
CA THR A 888 -22.15 -33.58 15.50
C THR A 888 -23.19 -34.59 15.00
N ILE A 889 -23.81 -35.35 15.90
CA ILE A 889 -24.80 -36.39 15.55
C ILE A 889 -26.10 -35.75 15.08
N GLU A 890 -26.63 -34.77 15.82
CA GLU A 890 -27.89 -34.09 15.49
C GLU A 890 -27.78 -33.30 14.17
N LEU A 891 -26.62 -32.68 13.92
CA LEU A 891 -26.34 -31.97 12.66
C LEU A 891 -26.36 -32.94 11.47
N LYS A 892 -25.80 -34.16 11.62
CA LYS A 892 -25.86 -35.17 10.56
C LYS A 892 -27.28 -35.57 10.22
N ILE A 893 -28.07 -35.84 11.25
CA ILE A 893 -29.48 -36.23 11.08
C ILE A 893 -30.27 -35.09 10.43
N ALA A 894 -30.05 -33.85 10.87
CA ALA A 894 -30.73 -32.67 10.32
C ALA A 894 -30.38 -32.44 8.84
N ILE A 895 -29.12 -32.58 8.44
CA ILE A 895 -28.69 -32.43 7.04
C ILE A 895 -29.21 -33.59 6.18
N GLN A 896 -29.17 -34.82 6.69
CA GLN A 896 -29.66 -36.00 5.96
C GLN A 896 -31.15 -35.88 5.65
N GLN A 897 -31.96 -35.58 6.67
CA GLN A 897 -33.41 -35.45 6.52
C GLN A 897 -33.76 -34.23 5.66
N ALA A 898 -33.03 -33.11 5.80
CA ALA A 898 -33.19 -31.96 4.92
C ALA A 898 -32.88 -32.27 3.45
N ALA A 899 -31.83 -33.05 3.17
CA ALA A 899 -31.50 -33.48 1.82
C ALA A 899 -32.61 -34.34 1.19
N LEU A 900 -33.20 -35.26 1.97
CA LEU A 900 -34.35 -36.06 1.52
C LEU A 900 -35.61 -35.21 1.29
N MET A 901 -35.82 -34.19 2.12
CA MET A 901 -36.90 -33.22 1.91
C MET A 901 -36.69 -32.45 0.61
N LEU A 902 -35.46 -31.99 0.33
CA LEU A 902 -35.11 -31.29 -0.91
C LEU A 902 -35.31 -32.18 -2.13
N GLU A 903 -34.77 -33.40 -2.12
CA GLU A 903 -34.86 -34.35 -3.23
C GLU A 903 -36.32 -34.62 -3.62
N ARG A 904 -37.22 -34.72 -2.63
CA ARG A 904 -38.64 -34.94 -2.87
C ARG A 904 -39.40 -33.66 -3.28
N PHE A 905 -39.02 -32.51 -2.76
CA PHE A 905 -39.78 -31.26 -2.91
C PHE A 905 -39.36 -30.43 -4.13
N TYR A 906 -38.06 -30.23 -4.34
CA TYR A 906 -37.54 -29.33 -5.36
C TYR A 906 -37.95 -29.71 -6.80
N PRO A 907 -37.88 -30.99 -7.22
CA PRO A 907 -38.26 -31.38 -8.59
C PRO A 907 -39.73 -31.09 -8.90
N SER A 908 -40.66 -31.43 -8.00
CA SER A 908 -42.09 -31.31 -8.25
C SER A 908 -42.66 -29.91 -7.99
N HIS A 909 -42.06 -29.13 -7.07
CA HIS A 909 -42.61 -27.85 -6.65
C HIS A 909 -41.85 -26.63 -7.18
N VAL A 910 -40.52 -26.72 -7.28
CA VAL A 910 -39.66 -25.57 -7.61
C VAL A 910 -39.20 -25.67 -9.07
N PHE A 911 -38.52 -26.75 -9.46
CA PHE A 911 -38.03 -26.95 -10.84
C PHE A 911 -39.16 -27.04 -11.86
N ALA A 912 -40.26 -27.73 -11.53
CA ALA A 912 -41.47 -27.78 -12.37
C ALA A 912 -42.04 -26.39 -12.72
N ARG A 913 -41.78 -25.36 -11.89
CA ARG A 913 -42.22 -23.98 -12.12
C ARG A 913 -41.17 -23.11 -12.80
N MET A 914 -39.87 -23.41 -12.63
CA MET A 914 -38.76 -22.60 -13.15
C MET A 914 -38.34 -22.95 -14.58
N GLY A 915 -38.59 -24.18 -15.05
CA GLY A 915 -38.17 -24.67 -16.37
C GLY A 915 -36.76 -25.30 -16.36
N PRO A 916 -36.40 -26.10 -17.37
CA PRO A 916 -35.19 -26.94 -17.35
C PRO A 916 -33.87 -26.15 -17.44
N ASP A 917 -33.83 -25.07 -18.21
CA ASP A 917 -32.59 -24.29 -18.42
C ASP A 917 -32.09 -23.58 -17.15
N LYS A 918 -33.00 -23.25 -16.24
CA LYS A 918 -32.70 -22.56 -14.97
C LYS A 918 -32.24 -23.50 -13.85
N GLU A 919 -32.41 -24.81 -14.02
CA GLU A 919 -31.91 -25.81 -13.07
C GLU A 919 -30.37 -25.84 -13.10
N GLU A 920 -29.79 -25.89 -14.30
CA GLU A 920 -28.33 -25.98 -14.47
C GLU A 920 -27.64 -24.70 -13.99
N GLU A 921 -28.22 -23.53 -14.29
CA GLU A 921 -27.76 -22.23 -13.80
C GLU A 921 -27.74 -22.15 -12.26
N LEU A 922 -28.72 -22.77 -11.59
CA LEU A 922 -28.81 -22.77 -10.12
C LEU A 922 -27.66 -23.57 -9.48
N TRP A 923 -27.35 -24.76 -10.00
CA TRP A 923 -26.26 -25.58 -9.48
C TRP A 923 -24.89 -24.91 -9.70
N GLU A 924 -24.67 -24.30 -10.86
CA GLU A 924 -23.45 -23.55 -11.17
C GLU A 924 -23.28 -22.31 -10.28
N LEU A 925 -24.34 -21.52 -10.10
CA LEU A 925 -24.32 -20.31 -9.27
C LEU A 925 -24.06 -20.63 -7.79
N LYS A 926 -24.49 -21.81 -7.33
CA LYS A 926 -24.22 -22.30 -5.97
C LYS A 926 -22.89 -23.04 -5.82
N GLY A 927 -22.13 -23.23 -6.91
CA GLY A 927 -20.84 -23.93 -6.89
C GLY A 927 -20.94 -25.41 -6.50
N LEU A 928 -22.11 -26.04 -6.71
CA LEU A 928 -22.40 -27.41 -6.32
C LEU A 928 -22.47 -28.32 -7.57
N ALA A 929 -22.17 -29.61 -7.38
CA ALA A 929 -22.40 -30.60 -8.42
C ALA A 929 -23.91 -30.86 -8.59
N ARG A 930 -24.35 -31.24 -9.80
CA ARG A 930 -25.75 -31.60 -10.08
C ARG A 930 -26.22 -32.70 -9.13
N ASN A 931 -27.41 -32.53 -8.54
CA ASN A 931 -28.02 -33.43 -7.54
C ASN A 931 -27.28 -33.54 -6.19
N ASP A 932 -26.39 -32.59 -5.85
CA ASP A 932 -25.79 -32.52 -4.51
C ASP A 932 -26.77 -31.92 -3.48
N TRP A 933 -27.79 -32.71 -3.12
CA TRP A 933 -28.84 -32.31 -2.18
C TRP A 933 -28.33 -32.05 -0.76
N ALA A 934 -27.23 -32.71 -0.36
CA ALA A 934 -26.62 -32.50 0.96
C ALA A 934 -25.86 -31.17 1.03
N GLY A 935 -25.10 -30.83 -0.03
CA GLY A 935 -24.47 -29.53 -0.19
C GLY A 935 -25.50 -28.39 -0.22
N LEU A 936 -26.60 -28.57 -0.96
CA LEU A 936 -27.69 -27.61 -1.03
C LEU A 936 -28.39 -27.45 0.33
N ALA A 937 -28.64 -28.54 1.06
CA ALA A 937 -29.18 -28.49 2.42
C ALA A 937 -28.27 -27.69 3.37
N GLY A 938 -26.95 -27.89 3.27
CA GLY A 938 -25.96 -27.14 4.04
C GLY A 938 -26.01 -25.62 3.77
N LEU A 939 -26.10 -25.23 2.49
CA LEU A 939 -26.23 -23.82 2.10
C LEU A 939 -27.54 -23.20 2.59
N ILE A 940 -28.65 -23.94 2.52
CA ILE A 940 -29.95 -23.47 3.01
C ILE A 940 -29.93 -23.31 4.54
N TYR A 941 -29.32 -24.24 5.28
CA TYR A 941 -29.13 -24.07 6.72
C TYR A 941 -28.25 -22.86 7.06
N ALA A 942 -27.22 -22.59 6.26
CA ALA A 942 -26.40 -21.38 6.40
C ALA A 942 -27.22 -20.10 6.15
N ASP A 943 -28.16 -20.14 5.22
CA ASP A 943 -29.08 -19.02 4.94
C ASP A 943 -30.21 -18.88 5.99
N ILE A 944 -30.59 -19.95 6.70
CA ILE A 944 -31.57 -19.88 7.81
C ILE A 944 -30.90 -19.36 9.09
N PHE A 945 -29.70 -19.87 9.41
CA PHE A 945 -28.94 -19.51 10.60
C PHE A 945 -27.71 -18.70 10.20
N SER A 946 -26.56 -19.33 10.03
CA SER A 946 -25.32 -18.76 9.52
C SER A 946 -24.38 -19.87 9.04
N LEU A 947 -23.27 -19.51 8.39
CA LEU A 947 -22.20 -20.47 8.07
C LEU A 947 -21.67 -21.22 9.32
N ASP A 948 -21.69 -20.57 10.49
CA ASP A 948 -21.24 -21.18 11.75
C ASP A 948 -22.15 -22.31 12.23
N PHE A 949 -23.40 -22.40 11.76
CA PHE A 949 -24.31 -23.50 12.10
C PHE A 949 -23.78 -24.87 11.64
N LEU A 950 -23.02 -24.89 10.55
CA LEU A 950 -22.38 -26.10 10.02
C LEU A 950 -21.20 -26.56 10.87
N THR A 951 -20.71 -25.74 11.81
CA THR A 951 -19.72 -26.18 12.80
C THR A 951 -20.44 -26.89 13.94
N PRO A 952 -20.16 -28.17 14.20
CA PRO A 952 -20.73 -28.84 15.35
C PRO A 952 -20.20 -28.23 16.64
N LEU A 953 -20.97 -28.34 17.71
CA LEU A 953 -20.53 -27.97 19.06
C LEU A 953 -19.40 -28.91 19.52
N ASP A 954 -18.28 -28.33 19.95
CA ASP A 954 -17.21 -29.07 20.63
C ASP A 954 -17.59 -29.33 22.10
N ASP A 955 -17.07 -30.41 22.70
CA ASP A 955 -17.35 -30.74 24.11
C ASP A 955 -16.81 -29.69 25.09
N SER A 956 -15.83 -28.88 24.67
CA SER A 956 -15.28 -27.75 25.44
C SER A 956 -16.09 -26.46 25.31
N ASP A 957 -17.06 -26.39 24.40
CA ASP A 957 -17.81 -25.16 24.14
C ASP A 957 -18.87 -24.88 25.22
N THR A 958 -19.02 -23.60 25.55
CA THR A 958 -20.13 -23.17 26.43
C THR A 958 -21.44 -23.13 25.63
N LYS A 959 -22.34 -24.07 25.91
CA LYS A 959 -23.60 -24.27 25.18
C LYS A 959 -24.86 -24.09 26.03
N PHE A 960 -25.90 -23.53 25.43
CA PHE A 960 -27.21 -23.28 26.05
C PHE A 960 -28.35 -23.83 25.19
N LYS A 961 -29.31 -24.57 25.76
CA LYS A 961 -30.41 -25.13 24.96
C LYS A 961 -31.46 -24.06 24.61
N LEU A 962 -31.91 -24.05 23.35
CA LEU A 962 -32.99 -23.20 22.85
C LEU A 962 -34.25 -24.04 22.68
N GLU A 963 -35.22 -23.90 23.58
CA GLU A 963 -36.44 -24.72 23.56
C GLU A 963 -37.55 -24.03 22.76
N PRO A 964 -38.43 -24.79 22.07
CA PRO A 964 -39.59 -24.23 21.40
C PRO A 964 -40.67 -23.85 22.42
N ASP A 965 -41.58 -22.94 22.07
CA ASP A 965 -42.75 -22.69 22.90
C ASP A 965 -43.60 -23.96 23.07
N SER A 966 -44.12 -24.15 24.28
CA SER A 966 -44.93 -25.31 24.69
C SER A 966 -46.19 -25.53 23.86
N SER A 967 -46.63 -24.52 23.10
CA SER A 967 -47.80 -24.56 22.25
C SER A 967 -47.55 -25.18 20.86
N ILE A 968 -46.30 -25.42 20.47
CA ILE A 968 -45.91 -25.94 19.16
C ILE A 968 -45.82 -27.46 19.17
N ASP A 969 -46.51 -28.10 18.24
CA ASP A 969 -46.41 -29.54 18.01
C ASP A 969 -45.28 -29.88 17.00
N LEU A 970 -44.23 -30.55 17.48
CA LEU A 970 -43.10 -31.03 16.67
C LEU A 970 -43.11 -32.56 16.49
N SER A 971 -44.22 -33.23 16.81
CA SER A 971 -44.35 -34.71 16.75
C SER A 971 -43.98 -35.27 15.37
N ARG A 972 -44.40 -34.61 14.29
CA ARG A 972 -44.07 -34.98 12.91
C ARG A 972 -42.57 -35.04 12.63
N PHE A 973 -41.83 -34.00 13.02
CA PHE A 973 -40.37 -33.97 12.84
C PHE A 973 -39.67 -34.95 13.77
N THR A 974 -40.26 -35.21 14.94
CA THR A 974 -39.76 -36.23 15.88
C THR A 974 -39.79 -37.62 15.25
N GLU A 975 -40.85 -37.96 14.49
CA GLU A 975 -40.94 -39.21 13.73
C GLU A 975 -39.88 -39.27 12.61
N MET A 976 -39.66 -38.17 11.88
CA MET A 976 -38.62 -38.08 10.85
C MET A 976 -37.21 -38.28 11.41
N VAL A 977 -36.90 -37.65 12.55
CA VAL A 977 -35.61 -37.79 13.25
C VAL A 977 -35.43 -39.22 13.77
N ARG A 978 -36.49 -39.86 14.28
CA ARG A 978 -36.44 -41.28 14.72
C ARG A 978 -36.20 -42.26 13.58
N GLY A 979 -36.66 -41.95 12.36
CA GLY A 979 -36.43 -42.76 11.17
C GLY A 979 -35.02 -42.67 10.59
N ALA A 980 -34.17 -41.74 11.05
CA ALA A 980 -32.87 -41.40 10.45
C ALA A 980 -31.70 -42.34 10.88
N GLY A 981 -31.95 -43.63 11.03
CA GLY A 981 -31.00 -44.61 11.60
C GLY A 981 -29.74 -44.95 10.77
N GLY A 982 -29.47 -44.28 9.66
CA GLY A 982 -28.33 -44.56 8.77
C GLY A 982 -27.28 -43.44 8.78
N LEU A 983 -26.48 -43.35 9.85
CA LEU A 983 -25.52 -42.26 10.08
C LEU A 983 -24.27 -42.26 9.17
N ASP A 984 -24.11 -43.28 8.31
CA ASP A 984 -22.87 -43.56 7.56
C ASP A 984 -22.88 -43.05 6.09
N LEU A 985 -23.98 -42.46 5.62
CA LEU A 985 -24.14 -42.06 4.21
C LEU A 985 -23.59 -40.65 3.88
N LEU A 986 -23.36 -39.80 4.88
CA LEU A 986 -23.00 -38.38 4.66
C LEU A 986 -21.50 -38.07 4.67
N GLY A 987 -20.62 -39.07 4.82
CA GLY A 987 -19.20 -38.81 5.04
C GLY A 987 -18.94 -37.89 6.26
N PRO A 988 -17.72 -37.35 6.43
CA PRO A 988 -17.47 -36.28 7.37
C PRO A 988 -18.15 -35.00 6.86
N ILE A 989 -19.32 -34.71 7.41
CA ILE A 989 -20.05 -33.46 7.17
C ILE A 989 -19.13 -32.27 7.28
N TYR A 990 -19.26 -31.37 6.29
CA TYR A 990 -18.63 -30.06 6.17
C TYR A 990 -18.72 -29.26 7.47
N ALA A 991 -17.80 -29.52 8.39
CA ALA A 991 -17.54 -28.67 9.55
C ALA A 991 -16.57 -27.57 9.10
N PRO A 992 -16.94 -26.28 9.13
CA PRO A 992 -15.97 -25.21 9.03
C PRO A 992 -14.92 -25.35 10.15
N ARG A 993 -13.71 -25.74 9.74
CA ARG A 993 -12.41 -25.31 10.29
C ARG A 993 -12.32 -25.28 11.83
N GLY A 994 -11.91 -26.40 12.41
CA GLY A 994 -11.23 -26.36 13.72
C GLY A 994 -10.03 -25.40 13.69
N ASN A 995 -9.54 -25.02 14.88
CA ASN A 995 -8.55 -23.99 15.20
C ASN A 995 -7.17 -24.04 14.45
N ILE A 996 -6.98 -24.94 13.49
CA ILE A 996 -5.78 -25.14 12.69
C ILE A 996 -5.84 -24.21 11.47
N GLN A 997 -5.03 -23.15 11.45
CA GLN A 997 -4.99 -22.19 10.35
C GLN A 997 -4.12 -22.70 9.21
N VAL A 998 -4.75 -23.30 8.20
CA VAL A 998 -4.06 -23.70 6.96
C VAL A 998 -4.23 -22.63 5.91
N ASN A 999 -3.11 -22.08 5.45
CA ASN A 999 -3.09 -21.07 4.41
C ASN A 999 -3.29 -21.73 3.03
N SER A 1000 -4.02 -21.05 2.15
CA SER A 1000 -4.07 -21.43 0.74
C SER A 1000 -2.67 -21.29 0.13
N PRO A 1001 -2.20 -22.28 -0.64
CA PRO A 1001 -0.91 -22.20 -1.29
C PRO A 1001 -0.91 -21.08 -2.33
N TYR A 1002 0.17 -20.31 -2.38
CA TYR A 1002 0.34 -19.22 -3.31
C TYR A 1002 1.81 -19.07 -3.69
N LEU A 1003 2.07 -18.89 -4.99
CA LEU A 1003 3.39 -18.60 -5.53
C LEU A 1003 3.29 -17.31 -6.34
N GLU A 1004 4.06 -16.29 -5.94
CA GLU A 1004 4.10 -15.03 -6.67
C GLU A 1004 4.68 -15.23 -8.07
N VAL A 1005 4.04 -14.62 -9.08
CA VAL A 1005 4.52 -14.64 -10.47
C VAL A 1005 5.92 -14.04 -10.59
N ALA A 1006 6.28 -13.11 -9.69
CA ALA A 1006 7.61 -12.52 -9.63
C ALA A 1006 8.72 -13.57 -9.36
N ALA A 1007 8.39 -14.72 -8.74
CA ALA A 1007 9.34 -15.81 -8.48
C ALA A 1007 9.95 -16.40 -9.76
N PHE A 1008 9.29 -16.25 -10.91
CA PHE A 1008 9.83 -16.71 -12.20
C PHE A 1008 10.77 -15.70 -12.87
N ASN A 1009 10.78 -14.45 -12.41
CA ASN A 1009 11.57 -13.38 -13.03
C ASN A 1009 12.82 -13.06 -12.19
N PRO A 1010 14.04 -13.33 -12.70
CA PRO A 1010 15.28 -13.06 -11.98
C PRO A 1010 15.57 -11.56 -11.77
N ARG A 1011 14.89 -10.66 -12.50
CA ARG A 1011 15.00 -9.20 -12.36
C ARG A 1011 13.96 -8.59 -11.42
N SER A 1012 13.08 -9.41 -10.83
CA SER A 1012 12.02 -8.91 -9.96
C SER A 1012 12.56 -8.49 -8.59
N ASN A 1013 12.06 -7.37 -8.05
CA ASN A 1013 12.29 -7.00 -6.65
C ASN A 1013 11.17 -7.62 -5.79
N ILE A 1014 11.31 -8.89 -5.43
CA ILE A 1014 10.39 -9.53 -4.48
C ILE A 1014 10.66 -8.92 -3.11
N ARG A 1015 9.78 -8.03 -2.64
CA ARG A 1015 9.77 -7.65 -1.22
C ARG A 1015 8.96 -8.71 -0.50
N PRO A 1016 9.47 -9.32 0.58
CA PRO A 1016 8.67 -10.29 1.33
C PRO A 1016 7.45 -9.57 1.91
N ASP A 1017 6.27 -9.79 1.32
CA ASP A 1017 5.03 -9.51 1.99
C ASP A 1017 4.97 -10.45 3.20
N LYS A 1018 4.87 -9.85 4.38
CA LYS A 1018 4.89 -10.53 5.69
C LYS A 1018 3.80 -11.60 5.85
N ASN A 1019 2.91 -11.75 4.87
CA ASN A 1019 1.77 -12.65 4.91
C ASN A 1019 1.99 -14.00 4.21
N CYS A 1020 2.99 -14.16 3.34
CA CYS A 1020 3.04 -15.37 2.50
C CYS A 1020 3.93 -16.51 3.04
N TRP A 1021 4.90 -16.22 3.93
CA TRP A 1021 5.88 -17.23 4.39
C TRP A 1021 6.07 -17.29 5.90
N SER A 1022 5.41 -16.42 6.66
CA SER A 1022 5.41 -16.46 8.12
C SER A 1022 4.12 -17.09 8.62
N SER A 1023 4.24 -18.24 9.28
CA SER A 1023 3.28 -18.63 10.32
C SER A 1023 3.12 -17.42 11.24
N LYS A 1024 1.91 -16.85 11.29
CA LYS A 1024 1.56 -15.87 12.32
C LYS A 1024 1.52 -16.66 13.62
N ASN A 1025 2.65 -16.72 14.33
CA ASN A 1025 2.60 -17.00 15.76
C ASN A 1025 1.80 -15.87 16.41
N HIS A 1026 0.49 -16.08 16.54
CA HIS A 1026 -0.31 -15.37 17.51
C HIS A 1026 0.23 -15.77 18.87
N ASN A 1027 1.04 -14.91 19.48
CA ASN A 1027 1.31 -15.00 20.92
C ASN A 1027 0.00 -14.63 21.63
N PRO A 1028 -0.67 -15.54 22.36
CA PRO A 1028 -1.70 -15.14 23.31
C PRO A 1028 -0.97 -14.73 24.59
N SER A 1029 -0.22 -13.63 24.56
CA SER A 1029 0.29 -13.05 25.79
C SER A 1029 -0.88 -12.39 26.50
N HIS A 1030 -1.45 -13.10 27.48
CA HIS A 1030 -2.25 -12.57 28.58
C HIS A 1030 -1.86 -11.13 28.91
N ARG A 1031 -2.73 -10.16 28.59
CA ARG A 1031 -2.72 -8.86 29.25
C ARG A 1031 -3.47 -9.01 30.56
N VAL A 1032 -2.72 -9.19 31.64
CA VAL A 1032 -3.19 -8.91 32.99
C VAL A 1032 -3.48 -7.41 33.05
N GLY A 1033 -4.74 -7.08 33.34
CA GLY A 1033 -5.19 -5.71 33.54
C GLY A 1033 -4.49 -5.06 34.73
N GLY A 1034 -3.84 -3.94 34.47
CA GLY A 1034 -3.45 -2.95 35.47
C GLY A 1034 -4.18 -1.66 35.14
N GLY A 1035 -5.13 -1.28 36.01
CA GLY A 1035 -5.92 -0.07 35.87
C GLY A 1035 -5.08 1.21 35.95
N VAL A 1036 -5.50 2.21 35.19
CA VAL A 1036 -5.13 3.62 35.38
C VAL A 1036 -6.37 4.33 35.94
N PRO A 1037 -6.26 5.16 36.99
CA PRO A 1037 -7.39 5.93 37.49
C PRO A 1037 -7.55 7.29 36.77
N GLY A 1038 -8.82 7.66 36.56
CA GLY A 1038 -9.39 9.02 36.64
C GLY A 1038 -8.85 10.07 35.67
N SER A 1039 -9.58 10.39 34.59
CA SER A 1039 -10.67 11.40 34.52
C SER A 1039 -10.18 12.83 34.36
N GLY A 1040 -10.51 13.47 33.23
CA GLY A 1040 -10.32 14.90 33.01
C GLY A 1040 -10.57 15.33 31.56
N LEU A 1041 -11.85 15.43 31.21
CA LEU A 1041 -12.54 16.38 30.30
C LEU A 1041 -11.82 17.10 29.13
N ASN A 1042 -12.64 17.30 28.09
CA ASN A 1042 -12.52 18.17 26.91
C ASN A 1042 -11.72 17.64 25.71
N SER A 1043 -12.11 17.86 24.46
CA SER A 1043 -13.37 18.15 23.77
C SER A 1043 -12.97 18.26 22.30
N GLY A 1044 -13.79 17.73 21.39
CA GLY A 1044 -13.88 18.14 19.98
C GLY A 1044 -12.59 18.48 19.22
N GLY A 1045 -12.05 17.50 18.49
CA GLY A 1045 -10.99 17.70 17.53
C GLY A 1045 -10.93 16.53 16.57
N VAL A 1046 -11.79 16.58 15.55
CA VAL A 1046 -11.70 15.73 14.37
C VAL A 1046 -10.38 16.07 13.69
N ASP A 1047 -9.42 15.15 13.71
CA ASP A 1047 -8.28 15.18 12.80
C ASP A 1047 -8.30 13.92 11.93
N PRO A 1048 -8.24 14.07 10.60
CA PRO A 1048 -8.45 13.00 9.65
C PRO A 1048 -7.27 12.04 9.60
N SER A 1049 -7.58 10.76 9.45
CA SER A 1049 -6.61 9.72 9.09
C SER A 1049 -5.98 10.10 7.74
N PRO A 1050 -4.65 10.13 7.58
CA PRO A 1050 -4.05 10.27 6.27
C PRO A 1050 -4.07 8.92 5.56
N ASP A 1051 -4.88 8.81 4.51
CA ASP A 1051 -4.84 7.72 3.55
C ASP A 1051 -3.44 7.56 2.94
N PRO A 1052 -2.99 6.32 2.66
CA PRO A 1052 -1.71 6.07 2.04
C PRO A 1052 -1.88 6.03 0.51
N SER A 1053 -1.77 7.19 -0.15
CA SER A 1053 -1.65 7.23 -1.61
C SER A 1053 -0.70 8.34 -2.09
N SER A 1054 0.00 8.06 -3.19
CA SER A 1054 0.93 8.91 -3.96
C SER A 1054 2.34 9.15 -3.39
N ASP A 1055 3.27 8.23 -3.69
CA ASP A 1055 4.60 8.60 -4.18
C ASP A 1055 5.32 7.39 -4.82
N ARG A 1056 5.16 7.19 -6.14
CA ARG A 1056 6.01 6.30 -6.94
C ARG A 1056 6.69 7.10 -8.06
N ARG A 1057 7.81 7.73 -7.74
CA ARG A 1057 8.88 8.01 -8.71
C ARG A 1057 9.76 6.77 -8.82
N GLY A 1058 9.72 6.12 -9.99
CA GLY A 1058 10.75 5.18 -10.41
C GLY A 1058 11.92 5.96 -11.01
N GLY A 1059 13.10 5.76 -10.45
CA GLY A 1059 14.37 6.30 -10.94
C GLY A 1059 15.47 6.02 -9.92
N ALA A 1060 16.34 5.06 -10.27
CA ALA A 1060 17.60 4.69 -9.63
C ALA A 1060 17.63 4.57 -8.09
N GLY A 1061 17.86 3.37 -7.56
CA GLY A 1061 18.26 3.21 -6.16
C GLY A 1061 18.90 1.83 -5.92
N GLY A 1062 20.14 1.67 -5.46
CA GLY A 1062 20.98 2.67 -4.81
C GLY A 1062 20.28 3.20 -3.56
N GLY A 1063 20.24 2.39 -2.51
CA GLY A 1063 19.50 2.70 -1.28
C GLY A 1063 20.06 3.90 -0.53
N GLU A 1064 19.78 5.11 -0.99
CA GLU A 1064 19.66 6.25 -0.09
C GLU A 1064 18.40 6.04 0.75
N ARG A 1065 18.60 5.64 2.00
CA ARG A 1065 17.57 5.72 3.03
C ARG A 1065 17.13 7.19 3.09
N ARG A 1066 16.03 7.54 2.41
CA ARG A 1066 15.26 8.73 2.79
C ARG A 1066 15.02 8.60 4.30
N PRO A 1067 15.37 9.59 5.14
CA PRO A 1067 15.02 9.53 6.53
C PRO A 1067 13.50 9.48 6.58
N VAL A 1068 12.95 8.32 6.92
CA VAL A 1068 11.61 8.23 7.49
C VAL A 1068 11.57 9.35 8.51
N ILE A 1069 10.57 10.25 8.42
CA ILE A 1069 10.29 11.24 9.46
C ILE A 1069 9.94 10.43 10.70
N THR A 1070 10.97 9.96 11.37
CA THR A 1070 10.90 9.33 12.67
C THR A 1070 10.59 10.49 13.57
N CYS A 1071 9.37 10.51 14.13
CA CYS A 1071 9.06 11.28 15.31
C CYS A 1071 10.30 11.25 16.21
N TRP A 1072 10.90 12.42 16.48
CA TRP A 1072 12.20 12.56 17.13
C TRP A 1072 12.17 11.80 18.46
N ARG A 1073 12.72 10.59 18.46
CA ARG A 1073 12.71 9.66 19.60
C ARG A 1073 14.14 9.20 19.89
N PRO A 1074 15.07 10.12 20.21
CA PRO A 1074 16.48 9.81 20.44
C PRO A 1074 16.70 8.83 21.61
N TRP A 1075 15.71 8.66 22.50
CA TRP A 1075 15.74 7.69 23.59
C TRP A 1075 15.41 6.25 23.16
N LYS A 1076 14.85 6.05 21.96
CA LYS A 1076 14.59 4.71 21.42
C LYS A 1076 15.79 4.27 20.61
N ARG A 1077 16.45 3.20 21.05
CA ARG A 1077 17.54 2.56 20.31
C ARG A 1077 16.98 2.01 19.00
N ASN A 1078 17.60 2.37 17.87
CA ASN A 1078 17.28 1.76 16.58
C ASN A 1078 17.60 0.26 16.66
N THR A 1079 16.56 -0.57 16.63
CA THR A 1079 16.68 -2.02 16.55
C THR A 1079 16.65 -2.41 15.08
N ILE A 1080 17.75 -2.99 14.58
CA ILE A 1080 17.76 -3.67 13.31
C ILE A 1080 17.28 -5.11 13.63
N PRO A 1081 16.06 -5.50 13.25
CA PRO A 1081 15.61 -6.88 13.44
C PRO A 1081 16.47 -7.79 12.56
N TYR A 1082 16.71 -9.03 12.98
CA TYR A 1082 17.32 -10.03 12.10
C TYR A 1082 16.44 -10.25 10.86
N SER A 1083 16.75 -9.57 9.77
CA SER A 1083 16.54 -10.12 8.43
C SER A 1083 17.71 -11.08 8.16
N GLY A 1084 17.60 -12.02 7.23
CA GLY A 1084 18.79 -12.72 6.73
C GLY A 1084 19.69 -11.75 5.98
N GLU A 1085 20.26 -10.77 6.69
CA GLU A 1085 20.63 -9.40 6.28
C GLU A 1085 21.55 -9.31 5.05
N LYS A 1086 22.13 -10.43 4.64
CA LYS A 1086 23.13 -10.52 3.58
C LYS A 1086 22.69 -11.31 2.35
N LEU A 1087 21.73 -12.24 2.49
CA LEU A 1087 21.22 -13.02 1.35
C LEU A 1087 20.19 -12.17 0.61
N LEU A 1088 20.51 -11.79 -0.62
CA LEU A 1088 19.60 -11.07 -1.50
C LEU A 1088 18.80 -12.09 -2.32
N ILE A 1089 17.48 -11.92 -2.38
CA ILE A 1089 16.56 -12.78 -3.11
C ILE A 1089 15.72 -11.89 -4.03
N PRO A 1090 15.79 -12.06 -5.37
CA PRO A 1090 16.75 -12.91 -6.09
C PRO A 1090 18.21 -12.42 -5.91
N LEU A 1091 19.17 -13.27 -6.29
CA LEU A 1091 20.60 -12.91 -6.25
C LEU A 1091 20.89 -11.71 -7.17
N PRO A 1092 21.88 -10.85 -6.82
CA PRO A 1092 22.16 -9.62 -7.55
C PRO A 1092 22.98 -9.90 -8.81
N LEU A 1093 22.40 -10.61 -9.78
CA LEU A 1093 23.06 -10.94 -11.03
C LEU A 1093 22.97 -9.77 -12.03
N PRO A 1094 24.09 -9.36 -12.66
CA PRO A 1094 24.08 -8.33 -13.69
C PRO A 1094 23.40 -8.85 -14.97
N HIS A 1095 22.88 -7.94 -15.79
CA HIS A 1095 22.31 -8.29 -17.09
C HIS A 1095 23.36 -8.96 -18.00
N PRO A 1096 23.00 -9.96 -18.84
CA PRO A 1096 23.95 -10.67 -19.72
C PRO A 1096 24.82 -9.76 -20.59
N ALA A 1097 24.27 -8.65 -21.09
CA ALA A 1097 25.05 -7.66 -21.84
C ALA A 1097 26.22 -7.06 -21.02
N ARG A 1098 26.05 -6.85 -19.71
CA ARG A 1098 27.13 -6.40 -18.83
C ARG A 1098 28.14 -7.51 -18.55
N ILE A 1099 27.69 -8.76 -18.47
CA ILE A 1099 28.57 -9.92 -18.30
C ILE A 1099 29.51 -10.02 -19.50
N ALA A 1100 28.99 -9.93 -20.73
CA ALA A 1100 29.79 -9.96 -21.95
C ALA A 1100 30.86 -8.84 -21.98
N VAL A 1101 30.50 -7.60 -21.61
CA VAL A 1101 31.48 -6.50 -21.52
C VAL A 1101 32.51 -6.74 -20.39
N THR A 1102 32.10 -7.35 -19.28
CA THR A 1102 33.02 -7.69 -18.18
C THR A 1102 34.04 -8.75 -18.61
N ILE A 1103 33.59 -9.77 -19.36
CA ILE A 1103 34.47 -10.79 -19.96
C ILE A 1103 35.42 -10.14 -20.97
N TYR A 1104 34.89 -9.31 -21.86
CA TYR A 1104 35.69 -8.57 -22.85
C TYR A 1104 36.80 -7.73 -22.20
N ASN A 1105 36.48 -6.99 -21.14
CA ASN A 1105 37.44 -6.18 -20.40
C ASN A 1105 38.51 -7.01 -19.66
N ARG A 1106 38.24 -8.29 -19.38
CA ARG A 1106 39.21 -9.21 -18.79
C ARG A 1106 40.17 -9.74 -19.85
N ASP A 1107 39.65 -10.01 -21.05
CA ASP A 1107 40.35 -10.75 -22.10
C ASP A 1107 41.04 -9.81 -23.12
N THR A 1108 40.85 -8.48 -23.02
CA THR A 1108 41.46 -7.49 -23.93
C THR A 1108 42.07 -6.29 -23.19
N ASP A 1109 43.12 -5.71 -23.77
CA ASP A 1109 43.80 -4.52 -23.22
C ASP A 1109 43.01 -3.20 -23.43
N ASP A 1110 42.12 -3.17 -24.44
CA ASP A 1110 41.26 -2.01 -24.75
C ASP A 1110 39.99 -2.00 -23.89
N VAL A 1111 40.17 -1.71 -22.59
CA VAL A 1111 39.12 -1.76 -21.56
C VAL A 1111 38.02 -0.72 -21.79
N ILE A 1112 36.76 -1.17 -21.79
CA ILE A 1112 35.57 -0.32 -21.73
C ILE A 1112 35.33 0.11 -20.29
N ASP A 1113 35.39 1.41 -20.01
CA ASP A 1113 35.12 1.94 -18.68
C ASP A 1113 33.63 1.79 -18.32
N LEU A 1114 33.33 0.81 -17.45
CA LEU A 1114 31.98 0.51 -16.95
C LEU A 1114 31.46 1.57 -15.97
N ASP A 1115 32.36 2.36 -15.37
CA ASP A 1115 32.01 3.44 -14.44
C ASP A 1115 31.57 4.72 -15.18
N SER A 1116 31.88 4.83 -16.47
CA SER A 1116 31.50 5.98 -17.28
C SER A 1116 29.97 6.08 -17.41
N GLU A 1117 29.42 7.28 -17.14
CA GLU A 1117 27.98 7.55 -17.25
C GLU A 1117 27.45 7.21 -18.65
N LEU A 1118 28.25 7.42 -19.70
CA LEU A 1118 27.90 7.10 -21.07
C LEU A 1118 27.77 5.59 -21.28
N THR A 1119 28.70 4.80 -20.74
CA THR A 1119 28.66 3.33 -20.79
C THR A 1119 27.43 2.79 -20.07
N GLN A 1120 27.11 3.34 -18.89
CA GLN A 1120 25.91 2.95 -18.15
C GLN A 1120 24.62 3.31 -18.90
N GLN A 1121 24.58 4.46 -19.59
CA GLN A 1121 23.45 4.85 -20.44
C GLN A 1121 23.29 3.90 -21.63
N VAL A 1122 24.38 3.51 -22.30
CA VAL A 1122 24.36 2.55 -23.42
C VAL A 1122 23.85 1.20 -22.95
N LEU A 1123 24.42 0.66 -21.88
CA LEU A 1123 24.04 -0.65 -21.35
C LEU A 1123 22.59 -0.64 -20.84
N ARG A 1124 22.13 0.42 -20.19
CA ARG A 1124 20.73 0.57 -19.77
C ARG A 1124 19.78 0.62 -20.97
N ALA A 1125 20.14 1.32 -22.03
CA ALA A 1125 19.32 1.38 -23.24
C ALA A 1125 19.21 0.00 -23.91
N ILE A 1126 20.31 -0.77 -23.97
CA ILE A 1126 20.32 -2.18 -24.43
C ILE A 1126 19.45 -3.07 -23.54
N GLU A 1127 19.47 -2.85 -22.21
CA GLU A 1127 18.61 -3.57 -21.25
C GLU A 1127 17.11 -3.22 -21.35
N GLU A 1128 16.76 -2.04 -21.86
CA GLU A 1128 15.40 -1.50 -21.91
C GLU A 1128 14.69 -1.71 -23.25
N THR A 1129 15.42 -1.97 -24.34
CA THR A 1129 14.86 -2.20 -25.69
C THR A 1129 14.00 -3.48 -25.75
N CYS A 1130 12.84 -3.36 -26.42
CA CYS A 1130 11.83 -4.41 -26.66
C CYS A 1130 11.67 -4.57 -28.17
N THR A 1131 11.52 -5.79 -28.69
CA THR A 1131 11.28 -6.01 -30.13
C THR A 1131 9.94 -5.45 -30.65
N ASP A 1132 8.97 -5.18 -29.76
CA ASP A 1132 7.61 -4.72 -30.15
C ASP A 1132 7.57 -3.36 -30.87
N CYS A 1133 8.62 -2.54 -30.78
CA CYS A 1133 8.69 -1.26 -31.51
C CYS A 1133 8.90 -1.43 -33.02
N GLN A 1134 9.20 -2.64 -33.52
CA GLN A 1134 9.37 -2.90 -34.95
C GLN A 1134 8.03 -2.88 -35.72
N GLY A 1135 6.93 -3.26 -35.08
CA GLY A 1135 5.60 -3.27 -35.72
C GLY A 1135 5.01 -1.87 -35.94
N GLU A 1136 5.26 -0.93 -35.03
CA GLU A 1136 4.82 0.45 -35.20
C GLU A 1136 5.72 1.22 -36.19
N MET A 1137 7.04 1.00 -36.17
CA MET A 1137 7.97 1.71 -37.06
C MET A 1137 7.80 1.36 -38.54
N ASN A 1138 7.49 0.10 -38.88
CA ASN A 1138 7.20 -0.28 -40.27
C ASN A 1138 5.93 0.39 -40.80
N LYS A 1139 4.96 0.65 -39.93
CA LYS A 1139 3.73 1.39 -40.26
C LYS A 1139 4.01 2.87 -40.51
N TYR A 1140 4.97 3.45 -39.80
CA TYR A 1140 5.40 4.86 -39.99
C TYR A 1140 6.35 5.08 -41.19
N LEU A 1141 6.98 4.03 -41.71
CA LEU A 1141 7.87 4.11 -42.87
C LEU A 1141 7.14 3.95 -44.22
N GLU A 1142 5.99 3.26 -44.26
CA GLU A 1142 5.15 3.18 -45.47
C GLU A 1142 4.32 4.45 -45.72
N ASP A 1143 3.94 5.20 -44.68
CA ASP A 1143 3.08 6.38 -44.81
C ASP A 1143 3.81 7.68 -45.24
N ASN A 1144 5.15 7.69 -45.36
CA ASN A 1144 5.92 8.89 -45.71
C ASN A 1144 6.29 9.01 -47.21
N SER A 1145 5.52 8.37 -48.09
CA SER A 1145 5.69 8.44 -49.53
C SER A 1145 4.43 8.96 -50.23
N MET A 1146 3.90 10.13 -49.86
CA MET A 1146 3.08 10.93 -50.79
C MET A 1146 2.85 12.39 -50.33
N ASP A 1147 3.14 13.29 -51.26
CA ASP A 1147 2.64 14.65 -51.47
C ASP A 1147 2.92 15.82 -50.51
N SER A 1148 3.40 16.86 -51.19
CA SER A 1148 3.70 18.23 -50.83
C SER A 1148 2.48 19.17 -50.89
N VAL A 1149 2.64 20.35 -50.28
CA VAL A 1149 2.06 21.68 -50.61
C VAL A 1149 1.04 22.29 -49.61
N GLU A 1150 1.39 23.52 -49.22
CA GLU A 1150 0.61 24.70 -48.74
C GLU A 1150 -0.08 24.81 -47.36
N SER A 1151 0.52 25.68 -46.54
CA SER A 1151 -0.02 26.99 -46.10
C SER A 1151 -1.46 27.12 -45.60
N GLN A 1152 -1.66 27.54 -44.34
CA GLN A 1152 -2.19 28.87 -44.01
C GLN A 1152 -2.22 29.16 -42.50
N SER A 1153 -2.05 30.46 -42.22
CA SER A 1153 -2.00 31.21 -40.96
C SER A 1153 -3.38 31.28 -40.25
N SER A 1154 -3.55 31.60 -38.95
CA SER A 1154 -3.24 32.87 -38.31
C SER A 1154 -3.86 32.99 -36.87
N ILE A 1155 -3.10 33.63 -35.96
CA ILE A 1155 -3.49 34.67 -34.95
C ILE A 1155 -4.43 34.27 -33.77
N ALA A 1156 -3.90 34.04 -32.55
CA ALA A 1156 -3.65 34.96 -31.40
C ALA A 1156 -4.93 35.43 -30.65
N SER A 1157 -5.09 35.42 -29.32
CA SER A 1157 -4.27 35.84 -28.16
C SER A 1157 -5.07 35.51 -26.87
N SER A 1158 -4.52 35.21 -25.69
CA SER A 1158 -4.02 36.18 -24.70
C SER A 1158 -3.76 35.45 -23.36
N SER A 1159 -2.60 35.70 -22.72
CA SER A 1159 -2.42 35.93 -21.27
C SER A 1159 -0.94 35.74 -20.85
N THR A 1160 -0.31 36.90 -20.63
CA THR A 1160 0.65 37.27 -19.58
C THR A 1160 1.60 36.19 -19.01
N PHE A 1161 2.85 36.30 -19.44
CA PHE A 1161 4.04 35.65 -18.87
C PHE A 1161 4.55 36.40 -17.63
N ASN A 1162 5.14 35.65 -16.68
CA ASN A 1162 6.14 36.14 -15.73
C ASN A 1162 7.23 35.09 -15.54
N TRP A 1163 8.49 35.50 -15.67
CA TRP A 1163 9.69 34.65 -15.64
C TRP A 1163 10.31 34.55 -14.24
N ARG A 1164 10.71 33.33 -13.84
CA ARG A 1164 11.94 33.07 -13.06
C ARG A 1164 12.59 31.79 -13.57
N GLN A 1165 13.85 31.91 -13.96
CA GLN A 1165 14.70 30.85 -14.51
C GLN A 1165 15.54 30.28 -13.36
N GLY A 1166 15.28 29.02 -13.03
CA GLY A 1166 16.00 28.22 -12.05
C GLY A 1166 15.27 26.88 -11.96
N GLU A 1167 15.97 25.77 -12.21
CA GLU A 1167 15.47 24.39 -12.18
C GLU A 1167 14.63 23.95 -13.39
N TRP A 1168 15.28 23.71 -14.53
CA TRP A 1168 14.73 22.89 -15.63
C TRP A 1168 15.68 21.74 -15.93
N ASN A 1169 15.63 20.70 -15.09
CA ASN A 1169 16.00 19.33 -15.42
C ASN A 1169 14.91 18.40 -14.87
N SER A 1170 13.66 18.58 -15.33
CA SER A 1170 12.58 17.60 -15.13
C SER A 1170 11.33 17.95 -15.93
N ALA A 1171 10.89 16.97 -16.75
CA ALA A 1171 9.65 16.88 -17.55
C ALA A 1171 9.63 17.74 -18.83
N THR A 1172 9.47 17.18 -20.03
CA THR A 1172 8.21 16.52 -20.43
C THR A 1172 8.47 15.49 -21.57
N ARG A 1173 8.46 14.19 -21.26
CA ARG A 1173 8.19 13.12 -22.24
C ARG A 1173 6.91 12.44 -21.78
N ARG A 1174 5.78 12.74 -22.42
CA ARG A 1174 4.52 12.01 -22.21
C ARG A 1174 4.76 10.57 -22.67
N LYS A 1175 4.89 9.64 -21.73
CA LYS A 1175 4.68 8.21 -22.01
C LYS A 1175 3.20 7.93 -21.76
N LEU A 1176 2.45 7.61 -22.81
CA LEU A 1176 1.22 6.83 -22.68
C LEU A 1176 1.57 5.59 -21.86
N ARG A 1177 0.89 5.40 -20.73
CA ARG A 1177 0.95 4.17 -19.93
C ARG A 1177 -0.42 3.51 -20.04
N SER A 1178 -0.50 2.45 -20.83
CA SER A 1178 -1.52 1.41 -20.67
C SER A 1178 -1.15 0.56 -19.45
N THR A 1179 -1.71 0.89 -18.30
CA THR A 1179 -1.68 0.04 -17.10
C THR A 1179 -2.98 -0.76 -17.05
N ASN A 1180 -3.05 -1.87 -17.78
CA ASN A 1180 -4.02 -2.92 -17.50
C ASN A 1180 -3.44 -3.84 -16.42
N VAL A 1181 -3.47 -3.38 -15.17
CA VAL A 1181 -3.45 -4.25 -13.99
C VAL A 1181 -4.45 -3.66 -13.02
N VAL A 1182 -5.73 -4.01 -13.23
CA VAL A 1182 -6.75 -3.89 -12.20
C VAL A 1182 -6.55 -5.11 -11.31
N ARG A 1183 -6.17 -4.90 -10.05
CA ARG A 1183 -6.21 -5.96 -9.04
C ARG A 1183 -7.67 -6.13 -8.66
N VAL A 1184 -8.34 -7.07 -9.31
CA VAL A 1184 -9.67 -7.53 -8.92
C VAL A 1184 -9.45 -8.68 -7.95
N ASP A 1185 -9.42 -8.38 -6.66
CA ASP A 1185 -9.63 -9.43 -5.66
C ASP A 1185 -11.13 -9.74 -5.72
N LEU A 1186 -11.52 -10.72 -6.55
CA LEU A 1186 -12.88 -11.22 -6.61
C LEU A 1186 -13.20 -11.79 -5.22
N ALA A 1187 -14.09 -11.13 -4.49
CA ALA A 1187 -14.81 -11.79 -3.41
C ALA A 1187 -15.52 -13.03 -3.99
N SER A 1188 -15.56 -14.11 -3.21
CA SER A 1188 -16.39 -15.26 -3.58
C SER A 1188 -17.84 -14.79 -3.78
N PRO A 1189 -18.62 -15.35 -4.72
CA PRO A 1189 -20.05 -15.04 -4.88
C PRO A 1189 -20.87 -15.23 -3.59
N GLU A 1190 -20.29 -15.93 -2.60
CA GLU A 1190 -20.85 -16.18 -1.27
C GLU A 1190 -20.91 -14.92 -0.37
N ASP A 1191 -20.16 -13.85 -0.68
CA ASP A 1191 -20.05 -12.64 0.17
C ASP A 1191 -20.98 -11.48 -0.28
N VAL A 1192 -21.87 -11.71 -1.26
CA VAL A 1192 -22.81 -10.71 -1.77
C VAL A 1192 -24.25 -11.16 -1.51
N THR A 1193 -24.86 -10.64 -0.44
CA THR A 1193 -26.31 -10.79 -0.22
C THR A 1193 -27.04 -9.56 -0.74
N LEU A 1194 -27.90 -9.73 -1.74
CA LEU A 1194 -28.84 -8.70 -2.19
C LEU A 1194 -30.02 -8.66 -1.21
N ASP A 1195 -30.18 -7.54 -0.52
CA ASP A 1195 -31.38 -7.27 0.28
C ASP A 1195 -32.52 -6.93 -0.69
N THR A 1196 -33.63 -7.68 -0.65
CA THR A 1196 -34.67 -7.64 -1.68
C THR A 1196 -35.56 -6.39 -1.63
N ASP A 1197 -35.39 -5.53 -0.62
CA ASP A 1197 -36.27 -4.36 -0.39
C ASP A 1197 -35.57 -2.98 -0.48
N SER A 1198 -34.29 -2.88 -0.89
CA SER A 1198 -33.68 -1.56 -1.10
C SER A 1198 -32.58 -1.55 -2.15
N SER A 1199 -32.54 -0.51 -2.98
CA SER A 1199 -31.52 -0.26 -4.01
C SER A 1199 -30.16 0.16 -3.42
N ARG A 1200 -29.72 -0.48 -2.32
CA ARG A 1200 -28.43 -0.26 -1.66
C ARG A 1200 -27.72 -1.59 -1.43
N VAL A 1201 -26.48 -1.67 -1.93
CA VAL A 1201 -25.53 -2.75 -1.63
C VAL A 1201 -24.94 -2.51 -0.24
N VAL A 1202 -25.06 -3.48 0.66
CA VAL A 1202 -24.44 -3.44 1.99
C VAL A 1202 -23.33 -4.49 2.04
N PHE A 1203 -22.10 -4.06 2.29
CA PHE A 1203 -20.96 -4.94 2.53
C PHE A 1203 -20.91 -5.36 4.01
N SER A 1204 -20.57 -6.62 4.28
CA SER A 1204 -20.31 -7.10 5.65
C SER A 1204 -19.07 -6.39 6.23
N THR A 1205 -19.07 -6.14 7.54
CA THR A 1205 -18.18 -5.15 8.21
C THR A 1205 -16.71 -5.59 8.38
N TYR A 1206 -16.25 -6.58 7.63
CA TYR A 1206 -14.86 -7.08 7.67
C TYR A 1206 -14.18 -7.18 6.29
N GLY A 1207 -14.50 -6.27 5.37
CA GLY A 1207 -13.78 -6.08 4.10
C GLY A 1207 -13.14 -4.70 4.01
N THR A 1208 -11.82 -4.64 3.80
CA THR A 1208 -11.05 -3.42 3.50
C THR A 1208 -11.60 -2.69 2.27
N THR A 1209 -11.73 -1.36 2.38
CA THR A 1209 -12.23 -0.43 1.35
C THR A 1209 -11.38 -0.40 0.08
N VAL A 1210 -12.05 -0.23 -1.07
CA VAL A 1210 -11.49 -0.05 -2.43
C VAL A 1210 -10.61 1.20 -2.53
#